data_AF-A0A412NHN1-F1
#
_entry.id   AF-A0A412NHN1-F1
#
_cell.length_a   1.000
_cell.length_b   1.000
_cell.length_c   1.000
_cell.angle_alpha   90.00
_cell.angle_beta   90.00
_cell.angle_gamma   90.00
#
_symmetry.space_group_name_H-M   'P 1'
#
loop_
_entity.id
_entity.type
_entity.pdbx_description
1 polymer ?
#
loop_
_entity_poly.entity_id
_entity_poly.type
_entity_poly.pdbx_seq_one_letter_code
_entity_poly.pdbx_strand_id
1 'polypeptide(L)'
;MNKQITRLTLDVGLRDSYKVVFAKMGDTERRVIAEIKDNGEDYSLAGVNTVEVRCRKADGKQVTKNATKDNNTIVIDISGQMTTCKGTAIVDVVLYGTDGGVLSTAKFYLNVDDGAVNEDDIKSSNEYESLTDALRTVGLAKEVANTALNTANEAVKTAESAMKQIPGYTSRAETAASKAEESKTAAANSASAAADSKAATGKSATAAANSASAASESKTAAANSASAASESKTAAANSASAAADSKAAAGKSATAAANSASAAAESKTAAANSVKAAEAAKAKAEDVVKGIADTKAEAIAQIEAAGVEATQNIKGYTKEETNALLRAAGIHTQVGAPIYGVKRVWNTESVSDTWERTDASVGMEANPTIGTKVGKDDFSYVMPWAGIVSKCCDLDTGETIAYIGEPGYDPTKYMVLTEYPGYYLKRWRDDTYEYVQISAGAFDGAVYIEPWEWGRYPSSLMGSKHVSMSGKHPDCRINRATVRARSKAAGEGYYSMDSTSYWAYSMLVLVKYASLNTQEKVCKGYYYLRYTDQDKALVAEQSTNRIVIALATAANEYLVGNAVEIGTSLGGAQVAKQRLITRVEDYSNGSVTGKAIYFDGDPVNIAVGNIISHCANISGTTDGLGMRDGCLVNDGKHAMLLLGHEHNGQYAFVDNVNRYQGTLYVCYDNTATKDNVGDTDPNYKALSFAFPTTSGWQLLEGFDPEHPLEMWCEKLGGSSIGKGNGAYLWSNNNAAWYVLCVFGIAYNGANAGLPCVYANSGSGGAYWSIGGVLLKKRQ
;
A
#
# COMPACT_ATOMS: atom_id res chain seq x y z
N MET A 1 2.11 21.86 40.60
CA MET A 1 2.81 21.97 41.91
C MET A 1 3.38 23.37 42.02
N ASN A 2 3.57 23.90 43.23
CA ASN A 2 4.36 25.12 43.41
C ASN A 2 5.84 24.74 43.35
N LYS A 3 6.66 25.47 42.58
CA LYS A 3 8.10 25.20 42.50
C LYS A 3 8.75 25.30 43.88
N GLN A 4 9.67 24.38 44.19
CA GLN A 4 10.48 24.49 45.39
C GLN A 4 11.53 25.59 45.20
N ILE A 5 11.50 26.60 46.07
CA ILE A 5 12.33 27.81 45.96
C ILE A 5 13.55 27.70 46.87
N THR A 6 14.74 27.90 46.29
CA THR A 6 15.98 28.14 47.01
C THR A 6 16.40 29.59 46.83
N ARG A 7 16.76 30.29 47.90
CA ARG A 7 17.22 31.69 47.83
C ARG A 7 18.72 31.74 48.02
N LEU A 8 19.42 32.47 47.15
CA LEU A 8 20.87 32.63 47.18
C LEU A 8 21.23 34.11 47.09
N THR A 9 22.45 34.44 47.52
CA THR A 9 23.10 35.71 47.23
C THR A 9 24.32 35.41 46.37
N LEU A 10 24.43 36.07 45.22
CA LEU A 10 25.52 35.92 44.27
C LEU A 10 26.23 37.27 44.13
N ASP A 11 27.54 37.29 44.35
CA ASP A 11 28.34 38.52 44.32
C ASP A 11 29.14 38.60 43.00
N VAL A 12 29.25 39.78 42.41
CA VAL A 12 30.05 40.02 41.19
C VAL A 12 31.51 40.42 41.50
N GLY A 13 31.79 40.90 42.71
CA GLY A 13 33.11 41.32 43.18
C GLY A 13 33.81 40.27 44.07
N LEU A 14 33.06 39.55 44.91
CA LEU A 14 33.58 38.49 45.77
C LEU A 14 33.45 37.12 45.11
N ARG A 15 34.58 36.43 44.92
CA ARG A 15 34.63 35.14 44.21
C ARG A 15 34.31 33.92 45.07
N ASP A 16 34.40 34.02 46.40
CA ASP A 16 34.26 32.88 47.32
C ASP A 16 32.89 32.84 48.00
N SER A 17 31.89 32.35 47.27
CA SER A 17 30.64 31.89 47.90
C SER A 17 30.31 30.47 47.44
N TYR A 18 30.76 29.46 48.20
CA TYR A 18 30.39 28.07 47.95
C TYR A 18 28.91 27.88 48.30
N LYS A 19 28.02 27.92 47.30
CA LYS A 19 26.57 27.73 47.44
C LYS A 19 26.14 26.48 46.69
N VAL A 20 25.35 25.61 47.31
CA VAL A 20 24.89 24.35 46.70
C VAL A 20 23.36 24.29 46.68
N VAL A 21 22.80 23.94 45.53
CA VAL A 21 21.38 23.65 45.31
C VAL A 21 21.25 22.16 45.02
N PHE A 22 20.33 21.47 45.69
CA PHE A 22 20.14 20.03 45.54
C PHE A 22 18.94 19.72 44.64
N ALA A 23 19.10 18.74 43.75
CA ALA A 23 18.07 18.20 42.88
C ALA A 23 18.27 16.69 42.69
N LYS A 24 17.23 15.98 42.24
CA LYS A 24 17.37 14.61 41.72
C LYS A 24 17.36 14.58 40.20
N MET A 25 17.87 13.51 39.60
CA MET A 25 17.77 13.30 38.17
C MET A 25 16.31 13.40 37.71
N GLY A 26 16.05 14.29 36.74
CA GLY A 26 14.71 14.54 36.21
C GLY A 26 13.87 15.58 36.96
N ASP A 27 14.36 16.19 38.05
CA ASP A 27 13.64 17.28 38.73
C ASP A 27 13.43 18.47 37.79
N THR A 28 12.17 18.91 37.61
CA THR A 28 11.78 20.08 36.78
C THR A 28 11.11 21.21 37.57
N GLU A 29 10.70 20.96 38.81
CA GLU A 29 9.94 21.89 39.67
C GLU A 29 10.82 22.61 40.70
N ARG A 30 12.06 22.98 40.32
CA ARG A 30 13.05 23.65 41.16
C ARG A 30 13.32 25.09 40.67
N ARG A 31 13.36 26.04 41.60
CA ARG A 31 13.62 27.46 41.31
C ARG A 31 14.66 28.03 42.27
N VAL A 32 15.61 28.79 41.72
CA VAL A 32 16.53 29.61 42.50
C VAL A 32 16.14 31.08 42.34
N ILE A 33 16.10 31.82 43.44
CA ILE A 33 15.94 33.28 43.44
C ILE A 33 17.24 33.86 44.01
N ALA A 34 17.97 34.61 43.21
CA ALA A 34 19.28 35.15 43.55
C ALA A 34 19.23 36.67 43.74
N GLU A 35 19.70 37.14 44.91
CA GLU A 35 20.04 38.55 45.15
C GLU A 35 21.46 38.81 44.66
N ILE A 36 21.69 39.95 44.00
CA ILE A 36 23.01 40.29 43.45
C ILE A 36 23.70 41.35 44.30
N LYS A 37 24.97 41.12 44.57
CA LYS A 37 25.84 42.02 45.35
C LYS A 37 27.12 42.36 44.61
N ASP A 38 27.75 43.47 44.97
CA ASP A 38 29.09 43.85 44.54
C ASP A 38 29.94 44.19 45.77
N ASN A 39 30.90 43.33 46.07
CA ASN A 39 31.78 43.47 47.23
C ASN A 39 31.00 43.54 48.56
N GLY A 40 29.90 42.78 48.67
CA GLY A 40 29.04 42.72 49.86
C GLY A 40 27.92 43.76 49.92
N GLU A 41 27.97 44.78 49.07
CA GLU A 41 26.93 45.82 48.96
C GLU A 41 25.87 45.43 47.92
N ASP A 42 24.65 45.94 48.07
CA ASP A 42 23.54 45.59 47.17
C ASP A 42 23.79 46.13 45.75
N TYR A 43 23.70 45.25 44.75
CA TYR A 43 23.88 45.62 43.35
C TYR A 43 22.53 45.89 42.69
N SER A 44 22.39 47.07 42.07
CA SER A 44 21.17 47.46 41.37
C SER A 44 21.09 46.84 39.98
N LEU A 45 20.01 46.09 39.71
CA LEU A 45 19.75 45.51 38.39
C LEU A 45 19.13 46.49 37.40
N ALA A 46 18.94 47.77 37.75
CA ALA A 46 18.25 48.74 36.90
C ALA A 46 18.89 48.91 35.50
N GLY A 47 20.21 48.82 35.40
CA GLY A 47 20.96 48.91 34.14
C GLY A 47 21.18 47.58 33.40
N VAL A 48 20.58 46.47 33.86
CA VAL A 48 20.72 45.14 33.23
C VAL A 48 19.56 44.90 32.26
N ASN A 49 19.90 44.58 31.01
CA ASN A 49 18.97 44.28 29.92
C ASN A 49 18.56 42.80 29.90
N THR A 50 19.54 41.89 29.83
CA THR A 50 19.29 40.43 29.79
C THR A 50 20.14 39.71 30.82
N VAL A 51 19.62 38.57 31.27
CA VAL A 51 20.29 37.70 32.22
C VAL A 51 20.34 36.29 31.64
N GLU A 52 21.54 35.71 31.60
CA GLU A 52 21.78 34.35 31.14
C GLU A 52 22.33 33.51 32.29
N VAL A 53 21.80 32.31 32.44
CA VAL A 53 22.32 31.28 33.35
C VAL A 53 23.06 30.27 32.50
N ARG A 54 24.30 29.97 32.90
CA ARG A 54 25.12 28.95 32.24
C ARG A 54 25.41 27.85 33.24
N CYS A 55 25.11 26.63 32.84
CA CYS A 55 25.32 25.43 33.64
C CYS A 55 26.25 24.48 32.88
N ARG A 56 27.36 24.10 33.49
CA ARG A 56 28.19 22.98 33.05
C ARG A 56 27.85 21.78 33.91
N LYS A 57 27.26 20.75 33.31
CA LYS A 57 26.87 19.51 33.99
C LYS A 57 28.10 18.66 34.33
N ALA A 58 27.89 17.65 35.18
CA ALA A 58 28.94 16.70 35.56
C ALA A 58 29.50 15.89 34.37
N ASP A 59 28.71 15.66 33.32
CA ASP A 59 29.14 15.00 32.06
C ASP A 59 29.95 15.93 31.13
N GLY A 60 30.22 17.18 31.54
CA GLY A 60 30.96 18.17 30.77
C GLY A 60 30.13 18.93 29.73
N LYS A 61 28.88 18.53 29.46
CA LYS A 61 27.98 19.24 28.53
C LYS A 61 27.44 20.51 29.16
N GLN A 62 27.17 21.52 28.33
CA GLN A 62 26.72 22.84 28.77
C GLN A 62 25.25 23.07 28.47
N VAL A 63 24.57 23.81 29.35
CA VAL A 63 23.20 24.28 29.20
C VAL A 63 23.20 25.79 29.44
N THR A 64 22.72 26.56 28.47
CA THR A 64 22.53 28.01 28.60
C THR A 64 21.05 28.33 28.52
N LYS A 65 20.58 29.26 29.36
CA LYS A 65 19.17 29.63 29.43
C LYS A 65 19.01 31.05 29.94
N ASN A 66 18.03 31.78 29.41
CA ASN A 66 17.66 33.08 29.96
C ASN A 66 17.02 32.93 31.34
N ALA A 67 17.43 33.77 32.28
CA ALA A 67 16.79 33.94 33.58
C ALA A 67 15.91 35.20 33.59
N THR A 68 14.93 35.22 34.47
CA THR A 68 14.01 36.35 34.59
C THR A 68 14.48 37.29 35.67
N LYS A 69 14.59 38.58 35.36
CA LYS A 69 14.74 39.63 36.37
C LYS A 69 13.37 39.95 36.95
N ASP A 70 13.24 39.85 38.27
CA ASP A 70 12.04 40.21 39.00
C ASP A 70 12.42 41.13 40.18
N ASN A 71 11.99 42.39 40.12
CA ASN A 71 12.47 43.47 40.98
C ASN A 71 14.02 43.57 40.98
N ASN A 72 14.66 43.54 42.16
CA ASN A 72 16.12 43.51 42.29
C ASN A 72 16.68 42.09 42.50
N THR A 73 15.99 41.07 42.01
CA THR A 73 16.42 39.66 42.09
C THR A 73 16.39 38.97 40.73
N ILE A 74 17.10 37.84 40.64
CA ILE A 74 17.16 37.00 39.45
C ILE A 74 16.49 35.66 39.74
N VAL A 75 15.48 35.32 38.95
CA VAL A 75 14.73 34.08 39.04
C VAL A 75 15.25 33.09 38.01
N ILE A 76 15.79 31.98 38.50
CA ILE A 76 16.42 30.91 37.72
C ILE A 76 15.58 29.65 37.87
N ASP A 77 14.93 29.24 36.79
CA ASP A 77 14.21 27.96 36.74
C ASP A 77 15.15 26.83 36.31
N ILE A 78 15.48 25.94 37.25
CA ILE A 78 16.30 24.75 37.01
C ILE A 78 15.52 23.82 36.09
N SER A 79 16.08 23.52 34.91
CA SER A 79 15.42 22.69 33.90
C SER A 79 15.77 21.22 34.06
N GLY A 80 14.93 20.34 33.49
CA GLY A 80 15.24 18.91 33.39
C GLY A 80 16.57 18.62 32.68
N GLN A 81 16.99 19.49 31.74
CA GLN A 81 18.29 19.40 31.09
C GLN A 81 19.45 19.66 32.07
N MET A 82 19.29 20.59 33.03
CA MET A 82 20.31 20.86 34.05
C MET A 82 20.43 19.72 35.06
N THR A 83 19.40 18.88 35.21
CA THR A 83 19.34 17.74 36.15
C THR A 83 19.44 16.38 35.45
N THR A 84 19.84 16.30 34.18
CA THR A 84 19.85 15.02 33.42
C THR A 84 21.00 14.09 33.80
N CYS A 85 22.04 14.57 34.49
CA CYS A 85 23.21 13.75 34.81
C CYS A 85 23.53 13.87 36.29
N LYS A 86 23.73 12.72 36.94
CA LYS A 86 24.22 12.64 38.32
C LYS A 86 25.54 13.39 38.47
N GLY A 87 25.68 14.11 39.59
CA GLY A 87 26.90 14.79 40.00
C GLY A 87 26.72 16.30 40.15
N THR A 88 27.82 16.97 40.46
CA THR A 88 27.82 18.41 40.73
C THR A 88 28.00 19.20 39.44
N ALA A 89 26.95 19.91 39.02
CA ALA A 89 27.01 20.89 37.95
C ALA A 89 27.46 22.27 38.48
N ILE A 90 28.20 23.01 37.66
CA ILE A 90 28.71 24.35 37.97
C ILE A 90 27.82 25.36 37.26
N VAL A 91 27.25 26.31 37.99
CA VAL A 91 26.33 27.31 37.46
C VAL A 91 26.84 28.73 37.76
N ASP A 92 26.87 29.59 36.76
CA ASP A 92 27.04 31.04 36.94
C ASP A 92 25.93 31.81 36.21
N VAL A 93 25.76 33.06 36.63
CA VAL A 93 24.79 34.00 36.05
C VAL A 93 25.56 35.16 35.43
N VAL A 94 25.26 35.45 34.17
CA VAL A 94 25.84 36.52 33.38
C VAL A 94 24.79 37.62 33.17
N LEU A 95 25.18 38.85 33.50
CA LEU A 95 24.38 40.06 33.40
C LEU A 95 24.88 40.87 32.21
N TYR A 96 23.98 41.19 31.29
CA TYR A 96 24.26 42.05 30.14
C TYR A 96 23.64 43.43 30.38
N GLY A 97 24.49 44.45 30.45
CA GLY A 97 24.12 45.84 30.65
C GLY A 97 23.47 46.47 29.40
N THR A 98 22.65 47.49 29.60
CA THR A 98 22.04 48.28 28.51
C THR A 98 23.05 49.09 27.71
N ASP A 99 24.23 49.33 28.29
CA ASP A 99 25.38 50.01 27.70
C ASP A 99 26.33 49.06 26.95
N GLY A 100 26.00 47.77 26.89
CA GLY A 100 26.83 46.72 26.29
C GLY A 100 27.87 46.12 27.24
N GLY A 101 27.90 46.52 28.52
CA GLY A 101 28.75 45.90 29.53
C GLY A 101 28.33 44.46 29.86
N VAL A 102 29.30 43.62 30.28
CA VAL A 102 29.04 42.23 30.68
C VAL A 102 29.69 41.96 32.03
N LEU A 103 28.90 41.47 32.98
CA LEU A 103 29.35 41.06 34.30
C LEU A 103 28.92 39.63 34.59
N SER A 104 29.76 38.84 35.25
CA SER A 104 29.44 37.47 35.69
C SER A 104 29.49 37.40 37.21
N THR A 105 28.52 36.72 37.78
CA THR A 105 28.43 36.47 39.22
C THR A 105 29.37 35.35 39.65
N ALA A 106 29.61 35.24 40.96
CA ALA A 106 30.20 34.05 41.56
C ALA A 106 29.37 32.80 41.23
N LYS A 107 30.06 31.67 41.09
CA LYS A 107 29.44 30.39 40.77
C LYS A 107 28.67 29.82 41.96
N PHE A 108 27.57 29.14 41.69
CA PHE A 108 26.97 28.19 42.61
C PHE A 108 26.96 26.78 41.99
N TYR A 109 26.73 25.78 42.82
CA TYR A 109 26.77 24.38 42.44
C TYR A 109 25.37 23.79 42.48
N LEU A 110 25.00 23.04 41.45
CA LEU A 110 23.77 22.26 41.41
C LEU A 110 24.16 20.79 41.59
N ASN A 111 23.94 20.22 42.77
CA ASN A 111 24.20 18.82 43.03
C ASN A 111 22.98 17.96 42.63
N VAL A 112 23.18 17.06 41.69
CA VAL A 112 22.14 16.17 41.15
C VAL A 112 22.38 14.75 41.67
N ASP A 113 21.50 14.28 42.53
CA ASP A 113 21.54 12.92 43.07
C ASP A 113 20.72 11.94 42.20
N ASP A 114 20.99 10.64 42.34
CA ASP A 114 20.24 9.59 41.64
C ASP A 114 18.75 9.60 42.01
N GLY A 115 17.91 9.26 41.03
CA GLY A 115 16.57 8.76 41.30
C GLY A 115 16.64 7.42 42.05
N ALA A 116 15.60 7.07 42.81
CA ALA A 116 15.57 5.80 43.54
C ALA A 116 15.53 4.56 42.62
N VAL A 117 15.39 4.77 41.32
CA VAL A 117 15.19 3.76 40.29
C VAL A 117 16.00 4.17 39.06
N ASN A 118 16.83 3.25 38.53
CA ASN A 118 17.53 3.42 37.27
C ASN A 118 16.70 2.77 36.15
N GLU A 119 16.18 3.59 35.23
CA GLU A 119 15.34 3.12 34.12
C GLU A 119 16.10 2.23 33.13
N ASP A 120 17.41 2.43 32.99
CA ASP A 120 18.26 1.62 32.11
C ASP A 120 18.47 0.22 32.71
N ASP A 121 18.61 0.11 34.04
CA ASP A 121 18.74 -1.18 34.74
C ASP A 121 17.44 -2.00 34.72
N ILE A 122 16.27 -1.34 34.71
CA ILE A 122 14.98 -2.00 34.56
C ILE A 122 14.87 -2.65 33.18
N LYS A 123 15.25 -1.93 32.11
CA LYS A 123 15.19 -2.43 30.72
C LYS A 123 16.16 -3.57 30.45
N SER A 124 17.30 -3.61 31.15
CA SER A 124 18.28 -4.70 31.03
C SER A 124 18.09 -5.82 32.05
N SER A 125 17.05 -5.76 32.90
CA SER A 125 16.82 -6.79 33.91
C SER A 125 16.31 -8.08 33.28
N ASN A 126 16.77 -9.22 33.80
CA ASN A 126 16.31 -10.54 33.36
C ASN A 126 14.79 -10.69 33.52
N GLU A 127 14.19 -9.98 34.48
CA GLU A 127 12.75 -9.92 34.72
C GLU A 127 12.01 -9.16 33.61
N TYR A 128 12.59 -8.10 33.05
CA TYR A 128 12.05 -7.37 31.90
C TYR A 128 12.17 -8.19 30.61
N GLU A 129 13.31 -8.85 30.40
CA GLU A 129 13.47 -9.80 29.27
C GLU A 129 12.53 -11.00 29.41
N SER A 130 12.40 -11.58 30.61
CA SER A 130 11.48 -12.69 30.88
C SER A 130 10.01 -12.29 30.73
N LEU A 131 9.64 -11.07 31.12
CA LEU A 131 8.30 -10.53 30.89
C LEU A 131 8.05 -10.29 29.40
N THR A 132 9.05 -9.79 28.67
CA THR A 132 8.99 -9.62 27.21
C THR A 132 8.85 -10.97 26.51
N ASP A 133 9.60 -11.98 26.95
CA ASP A 133 9.52 -13.35 26.43
C ASP A 133 8.22 -14.05 26.80
N ALA A 134 7.67 -13.81 28.00
CA ALA A 134 6.36 -14.31 28.41
C ALA A 134 5.24 -13.67 27.56
N LEU A 135 5.30 -12.36 27.31
CA LEU A 135 4.37 -11.64 26.44
C LEU A 135 4.47 -12.11 24.98
N ARG A 136 5.69 -12.36 24.48
CA ARG A 136 5.95 -12.97 23.18
C ARG A 136 5.34 -14.37 23.10
N THR A 137 5.53 -15.18 24.13
CA THR A 137 4.97 -16.54 24.21
C THR A 137 3.44 -16.55 24.21
N VAL A 138 2.80 -15.62 24.93
CA VAL A 138 1.33 -15.46 24.94
C VAL A 138 0.80 -14.97 23.58
N GLY A 139 1.51 -14.04 22.92
CA GLY A 139 1.18 -13.61 21.56
C GLY A 139 1.25 -14.74 20.54
N LEU A 140 2.33 -15.53 20.57
CA LEU A 140 2.51 -16.72 19.73
C LEU A 140 1.46 -17.79 20.02
N ALA A 141 1.12 -18.03 21.29
CA ALA A 141 0.07 -18.97 21.66
C ALA A 141 -1.31 -18.55 21.11
N LYS A 142 -1.62 -17.24 21.11
CA LYS A 142 -2.85 -16.69 20.51
C LYS A 142 -2.89 -16.85 18.99
N GLU A 143 -1.77 -16.68 18.29
CA GLU A 143 -1.69 -16.86 16.84
C GLU A 143 -1.76 -18.34 16.42
N VAL A 144 -1.10 -19.23 17.17
CA VAL A 144 -1.21 -20.68 16.97
C VAL A 144 -2.65 -21.14 17.20
N ALA A 145 -3.33 -20.62 18.22
CA ALA A 145 -4.73 -20.89 18.49
C ALA A 145 -5.66 -20.38 17.37
N ASN A 146 -5.45 -19.17 16.86
CA ASN A 146 -6.25 -18.62 15.76
C ASN A 146 -6.02 -19.37 14.45
N THR A 147 -4.78 -19.77 14.17
CA THR A 147 -4.45 -20.61 13.02
C THR A 147 -5.13 -21.97 13.14
N ALA A 148 -5.04 -22.62 14.30
CA ALA A 148 -5.73 -23.89 14.55
C ALA A 148 -7.26 -23.76 14.40
N LEU A 149 -7.85 -22.66 14.88
CA LEU A 149 -9.28 -22.37 14.73
C LEU A 149 -9.68 -22.19 13.26
N ASN A 150 -8.89 -21.47 12.48
CA ASN A 150 -9.15 -21.26 11.05
C ASN A 150 -8.99 -22.56 10.25
N THR A 151 -7.95 -23.35 10.52
CA THR A 151 -7.77 -24.67 9.93
C THR A 151 -8.95 -25.61 10.29
N ALA A 152 -9.42 -25.57 11.53
CA ALA A 152 -10.60 -26.34 11.94
C ALA A 152 -11.88 -25.87 11.24
N ASN A 153 -12.08 -24.55 11.07
CA ASN A 153 -13.24 -24.00 10.36
C ASN A 153 -13.25 -24.39 8.88
N GLU A 154 -12.10 -24.38 8.20
CA GLU A 154 -12.00 -24.83 6.81
C GLU A 154 -12.17 -26.36 6.66
N ALA A 155 -11.71 -27.14 7.65
CA ALA A 155 -11.99 -28.58 7.70
C ALA A 155 -13.50 -28.86 7.85
N VAL A 156 -14.21 -28.09 8.70
CA VAL A 156 -15.67 -28.18 8.86
C VAL A 156 -16.38 -27.81 7.56
N LYS A 157 -15.99 -26.73 6.90
CA LYS A 157 -16.58 -26.29 5.61
C LYS A 157 -16.38 -27.32 4.50
N THR A 158 -15.24 -28.00 4.50
CA THR A 158 -14.94 -29.10 3.58
C THR A 158 -15.83 -30.31 3.87
N ALA A 159 -16.00 -30.66 5.16
CA ALA A 159 -16.90 -31.74 5.58
C ALA A 159 -18.38 -31.44 5.25
N GLU A 160 -18.85 -30.21 5.46
CA GLU A 160 -20.19 -29.76 5.08
C GLU A 160 -20.43 -29.84 3.57
N SER A 161 -19.43 -29.47 2.76
CA SER A 161 -19.49 -29.59 1.30
C SER A 161 -19.57 -31.05 0.86
N ALA A 162 -18.82 -31.95 1.49
CA ALA A 162 -18.91 -33.38 1.25
C ALA A 162 -20.30 -33.94 1.64
N MET A 163 -20.86 -33.51 2.77
CA MET A 163 -22.20 -33.89 3.21
C MET A 163 -23.31 -33.48 2.23
N LYS A 164 -23.19 -32.32 1.57
CA LYS A 164 -24.15 -31.87 0.55
C LYS A 164 -24.18 -32.76 -0.70
N GLN A 165 -23.11 -33.49 -1.00
CA GLN A 165 -23.02 -34.38 -2.17
C GLN A 165 -23.66 -35.77 -1.91
N ILE A 166 -23.77 -36.19 -0.64
CA ILE A 166 -24.26 -37.52 -0.24
C ILE A 166 -25.70 -37.79 -0.73
N PRO A 167 -26.70 -36.88 -0.57
CA PRO A 167 -28.05 -37.12 -1.08
C PRO A 167 -28.08 -37.37 -2.60
N GLY A 168 -27.21 -36.70 -3.36
CA GLY A 168 -27.09 -36.90 -4.81
C GLY A 168 -26.58 -38.29 -5.17
N TYR A 169 -25.64 -38.85 -4.39
CA TYR A 169 -25.19 -40.23 -4.57
C TYR A 169 -26.25 -41.25 -4.17
N THR A 170 -26.99 -41.00 -3.08
CA THR A 170 -28.13 -41.84 -2.66
C THR A 170 -29.22 -41.88 -3.72
N SER A 171 -29.67 -40.73 -4.25
CA SER A 171 -30.70 -40.70 -5.30
C SER A 171 -30.25 -41.37 -6.60
N ARG A 172 -28.97 -41.28 -6.97
CA ARG A 172 -28.43 -41.99 -8.15
C ARG A 172 -28.40 -43.51 -7.93
N ALA A 173 -28.07 -43.97 -6.73
CA ALA A 173 -28.10 -45.38 -6.38
C ALA A 173 -29.54 -45.93 -6.34
N GLU A 174 -30.49 -45.18 -5.78
CA GLU A 174 -31.92 -45.52 -5.79
C GLU A 174 -32.46 -45.61 -7.22
N THR A 175 -32.14 -44.63 -8.07
CA THR A 175 -32.53 -44.64 -9.49
C THR A 175 -31.96 -45.85 -10.24
N ALA A 176 -30.70 -46.22 -9.96
CA ALA A 176 -30.08 -47.40 -10.55
C ALA A 176 -30.75 -48.70 -10.07
N ALA A 177 -31.14 -48.78 -8.80
CA ALA A 177 -31.87 -49.91 -8.25
C ALA A 177 -33.26 -50.07 -8.88
N SER A 178 -34.00 -48.96 -9.08
CA SER A 178 -35.29 -48.97 -9.79
C SER A 178 -35.15 -49.47 -11.23
N LYS A 179 -34.16 -48.98 -11.98
CA LYS A 179 -33.89 -49.43 -13.36
C LYS A 179 -33.48 -50.91 -13.44
N ALA A 180 -32.78 -51.42 -12.43
CA ALA A 180 -32.45 -52.83 -12.35
C ALA A 180 -33.70 -53.71 -12.11
N GLU A 181 -34.65 -53.27 -11.29
CA GLU A 181 -35.90 -53.99 -11.05
C GLU A 181 -36.84 -53.95 -12.28
N GLU A 182 -36.85 -52.83 -13.02
CA GLU A 182 -37.52 -52.74 -14.34
C GLU A 182 -36.91 -53.73 -15.34
N SER A 183 -35.57 -53.80 -15.41
CA SER A 183 -34.85 -54.72 -16.30
C SER A 183 -35.11 -56.19 -15.95
N LYS A 184 -35.22 -56.53 -14.66
CA LYS A 184 -35.61 -57.87 -14.19
C LYS A 184 -37.03 -58.22 -14.65
N THR A 185 -37.96 -57.28 -14.57
CA THR A 185 -39.35 -57.47 -15.03
C THR A 185 -39.41 -57.69 -16.53
N ALA A 186 -38.64 -56.91 -17.31
CA ALA A 186 -38.52 -57.09 -18.76
C ALA A 186 -37.94 -58.48 -19.13
N ALA A 187 -36.90 -58.93 -18.43
CA ALA A 187 -36.32 -60.26 -18.65
C ALA A 187 -37.30 -61.40 -18.33
N ALA A 188 -38.09 -61.28 -17.25
CA ALA A 188 -39.13 -62.23 -16.90
C ALA A 188 -40.22 -62.30 -17.99
N ASN A 189 -40.65 -61.14 -18.53
CA ASN A 189 -41.61 -61.09 -19.63
C ASN A 189 -41.05 -61.73 -20.92
N SER A 190 -39.79 -61.51 -21.24
CA SER A 190 -39.13 -62.17 -22.38
C SER A 190 -39.02 -63.69 -22.21
N ALA A 191 -38.78 -64.17 -20.97
CA ALA A 191 -38.75 -65.60 -20.68
C ALA A 191 -40.13 -66.25 -20.87
N SER A 192 -41.20 -65.57 -20.43
CA SER A 192 -42.58 -66.02 -20.68
C SER A 192 -42.89 -66.07 -22.18
N ALA A 193 -42.53 -65.04 -22.95
CA ALA A 193 -42.70 -65.04 -24.41
C ALA A 193 -41.93 -66.16 -25.11
N ALA A 194 -40.73 -66.49 -24.64
CA ALA A 194 -39.94 -67.61 -25.16
C ALA A 194 -40.58 -68.97 -24.83
N ALA A 195 -41.17 -69.12 -23.64
CA ALA A 195 -41.92 -70.32 -23.25
C ALA A 195 -43.18 -70.50 -24.12
N ASP A 196 -43.91 -69.42 -24.39
CA ASP A 196 -45.08 -69.43 -25.29
C ASP A 196 -44.68 -69.78 -26.73
N SER A 197 -43.55 -69.25 -27.21
CA SER A 197 -43.00 -69.58 -28.53
C SER A 197 -42.59 -71.05 -28.63
N LYS A 198 -42.01 -71.62 -27.57
CA LYS A 198 -41.69 -73.05 -27.45
C LYS A 198 -42.96 -73.93 -27.47
N ALA A 199 -44.02 -73.49 -26.81
CA ALA A 199 -45.31 -74.18 -26.84
C ALA A 199 -45.95 -74.14 -28.24
N ALA A 200 -45.87 -72.99 -28.93
CA ALA A 200 -46.35 -72.84 -30.31
C ALA A 200 -45.58 -73.75 -31.29
N THR A 201 -44.25 -73.83 -31.18
CA THR A 201 -43.44 -74.75 -31.99
C THR A 201 -43.75 -76.22 -31.69
N GLY A 202 -44.04 -76.57 -30.44
CA GLY A 202 -44.53 -77.91 -30.08
C GLY A 202 -45.83 -78.27 -30.81
N LYS A 203 -46.78 -77.33 -30.88
CA LYS A 203 -48.02 -77.51 -31.66
C LYS A 203 -47.72 -77.66 -33.16
N SER A 204 -46.81 -76.87 -33.72
CA SER A 204 -46.39 -76.98 -35.13
C SER A 204 -45.69 -78.31 -35.44
N ALA A 205 -44.87 -78.83 -34.52
CA ALA A 205 -44.22 -80.12 -34.66
C ALA A 205 -45.24 -81.27 -34.67
N THR A 206 -46.26 -81.20 -33.80
CA THR A 206 -47.39 -82.15 -33.82
C THR A 206 -48.19 -82.06 -35.13
N ALA A 207 -48.44 -80.85 -35.63
CA ALA A 207 -49.10 -80.67 -36.93
C ALA A 207 -48.27 -81.26 -38.09
N ALA A 208 -46.95 -81.06 -38.08
CA ALA A 208 -46.04 -81.64 -39.07
C ALA A 208 -45.98 -83.18 -38.99
N ALA A 209 -46.03 -83.76 -37.79
CA ALA A 209 -46.11 -85.21 -37.60
C ALA A 209 -47.44 -85.78 -38.12
N ASN A 210 -48.55 -85.06 -37.93
CA ASN A 210 -49.85 -85.42 -38.50
C ASN A 210 -49.83 -85.30 -40.03
N SER A 211 -49.20 -84.27 -40.60
CA SER A 211 -48.99 -84.15 -42.06
C SER A 211 -48.09 -85.24 -42.62
N ALA A 212 -47.07 -85.68 -41.88
CA ALA A 212 -46.22 -86.81 -42.26
C ALA A 212 -46.98 -88.14 -42.24
N SER A 213 -47.91 -88.31 -41.28
CA SER A 213 -48.80 -89.47 -41.21
C SER A 213 -49.80 -89.47 -42.38
N ALA A 214 -50.41 -88.34 -42.69
CA ALA A 214 -51.28 -88.16 -43.87
C ALA A 214 -50.53 -88.39 -45.20
N ALA A 215 -49.27 -87.95 -45.30
CA ALA A 215 -48.41 -88.21 -46.45
C ALA A 215 -48.04 -89.71 -46.59
N SER A 216 -47.94 -90.44 -45.46
CA SER A 216 -47.73 -91.88 -45.47
C SER A 216 -48.98 -92.65 -45.91
N GLU A 217 -50.19 -92.18 -45.58
CA GLU A 217 -51.45 -92.74 -46.09
C GLU A 217 -51.62 -92.48 -47.60
N SER A 218 -51.17 -91.33 -48.11
CA SER A 218 -51.10 -91.03 -49.55
C SER A 218 -50.09 -91.90 -50.32
N LYS A 219 -49.17 -92.59 -49.64
CA LYS A 219 -48.11 -93.43 -50.24
C LYS A 219 -48.65 -94.71 -50.90
N THR A 220 -49.88 -95.12 -50.56
CA THR A 220 -50.54 -96.29 -51.18
C THR A 220 -51.21 -95.95 -52.52
N ALA A 221 -51.36 -94.66 -52.88
CA ALA A 221 -52.17 -94.24 -54.04
C ALA A 221 -51.40 -93.65 -55.24
N ALA A 222 -50.08 -93.46 -55.20
CA ALA A 222 -49.35 -92.75 -56.29
C ALA A 222 -47.96 -93.34 -56.59
N ALA A 223 -47.90 -94.63 -56.94
CA ALA A 223 -46.71 -95.32 -57.41
C ALA A 223 -46.23 -94.90 -58.83
N ASN A 224 -46.72 -93.81 -59.42
CA ASN A 224 -46.32 -93.36 -60.76
C ASN A 224 -46.17 -91.82 -60.81
N SER A 225 -44.96 -91.29 -60.63
CA SER A 225 -44.37 -90.12 -61.34
C SER A 225 -43.21 -89.51 -60.53
N ALA A 226 -42.00 -89.94 -60.88
CA ALA A 226 -40.79 -89.87 -60.06
C ALA A 226 -40.01 -88.53 -60.06
N SER A 227 -40.63 -87.40 -60.44
CA SER A 227 -39.92 -86.10 -60.46
C SER A 227 -40.31 -85.16 -59.29
N ALA A 228 -41.50 -85.32 -58.70
CA ALA A 228 -41.93 -84.56 -57.51
C ALA A 228 -41.33 -85.06 -56.18
N ALA A 229 -40.73 -86.26 -56.18
CA ALA A 229 -40.14 -86.91 -55.01
C ALA A 229 -38.82 -86.27 -54.56
N SER A 230 -38.04 -85.69 -55.48
CA SER A 230 -36.78 -85.01 -55.13
C SER A 230 -37.05 -83.67 -54.43
N GLU A 231 -38.01 -82.88 -54.95
CA GLU A 231 -38.38 -81.58 -54.39
C GLU A 231 -39.09 -81.73 -53.03
N SER A 232 -39.97 -82.72 -52.87
CA SER A 232 -40.65 -82.97 -51.58
C SER A 232 -39.71 -83.52 -50.50
N LYS A 233 -38.72 -84.36 -50.87
CA LYS A 233 -37.70 -84.85 -49.94
C LYS A 233 -36.74 -83.73 -49.53
N THR A 234 -36.43 -82.82 -50.45
CA THR A 234 -35.64 -81.62 -50.18
C THR A 234 -36.41 -80.62 -49.31
N ALA A 235 -37.71 -80.41 -49.56
CA ALA A 235 -38.56 -79.54 -48.74
C ALA A 235 -38.75 -80.09 -47.31
N ALA A 236 -38.88 -81.41 -47.14
CA ALA A 236 -38.94 -82.05 -45.83
C ALA A 236 -37.59 -81.97 -45.10
N ALA A 237 -36.47 -82.18 -45.80
CA ALA A 237 -35.13 -82.03 -45.22
C ALA A 237 -34.83 -80.57 -44.83
N ASN A 238 -35.24 -79.60 -45.64
CA ASN A 238 -35.12 -78.17 -45.35
C ASN A 238 -36.01 -77.76 -44.17
N SER A 239 -37.23 -78.31 -44.06
CA SER A 239 -38.13 -78.05 -42.92
C SER A 239 -37.61 -78.66 -41.62
N ALA A 240 -37.03 -79.87 -41.68
CA ALA A 240 -36.37 -80.50 -40.54
C ALA A 240 -35.13 -79.71 -40.10
N SER A 241 -34.35 -79.20 -41.07
CA SER A 241 -33.19 -78.34 -40.80
C SER A 241 -33.62 -77.01 -40.19
N ALA A 242 -34.66 -76.36 -40.73
CA ALA A 242 -35.21 -75.12 -40.18
C ALA A 242 -35.79 -75.30 -38.76
N ALA A 243 -36.37 -76.47 -38.46
CA ALA A 243 -36.83 -76.81 -37.12
C ALA A 243 -35.67 -77.06 -36.14
N ALA A 244 -34.59 -77.71 -36.61
CA ALA A 244 -33.37 -77.89 -35.82
C ALA A 244 -32.67 -76.55 -35.55
N ASP A 245 -32.58 -75.67 -36.55
CA ASP A 245 -32.04 -74.32 -36.44
C ASP A 245 -32.88 -73.45 -35.49
N SER A 246 -34.21 -73.55 -35.56
CA SER A 246 -35.12 -72.86 -34.64
C SER A 246 -34.98 -73.36 -33.19
N LYS A 247 -34.81 -74.67 -32.99
CA LYS A 247 -34.55 -75.26 -31.67
C LYS A 247 -33.19 -74.80 -31.12
N ALA A 248 -32.17 -74.71 -31.97
CA ALA A 248 -30.85 -74.18 -31.59
C ALA A 248 -30.92 -72.69 -31.27
N ALA A 249 -31.68 -71.89 -32.04
CA ALA A 249 -31.90 -70.47 -31.79
C ALA A 249 -32.67 -70.22 -30.47
N ALA A 250 -33.65 -71.06 -30.16
CA ALA A 250 -34.36 -71.04 -28.88
C ALA A 250 -33.43 -71.38 -27.70
N GLY A 251 -32.55 -72.38 -27.86
CA GLY A 251 -31.53 -72.71 -26.86
C GLY A 251 -30.54 -71.57 -26.61
N LYS A 252 -30.08 -70.90 -27.67
CA LYS A 252 -29.23 -69.70 -27.58
C LYS A 252 -29.96 -68.54 -26.88
N SER A 253 -31.24 -68.33 -27.20
CA SER A 253 -32.06 -67.28 -26.58
C SER A 253 -32.33 -67.54 -25.09
N ALA A 254 -32.59 -68.80 -24.71
CA ALA A 254 -32.74 -69.18 -23.30
C ALA A 254 -31.43 -68.99 -22.52
N THR A 255 -30.29 -69.30 -23.13
CA THR A 255 -28.97 -69.06 -22.55
C THR A 255 -28.69 -67.56 -22.39
N ALA A 256 -29.03 -66.75 -23.40
CA ALA A 256 -28.90 -65.29 -23.33
C ALA A 256 -29.80 -64.69 -22.23
N ALA A 257 -31.03 -65.19 -22.06
CA ALA A 257 -31.93 -64.76 -21.00
C ALA A 257 -31.39 -65.12 -19.60
N ALA A 258 -30.82 -66.33 -19.43
CA ALA A 258 -30.21 -66.75 -18.18
C ALA A 258 -28.96 -65.92 -17.83
N ASN A 259 -28.14 -65.57 -18.82
CA ASN A 259 -26.97 -64.70 -18.64
C ASN A 259 -27.40 -63.27 -18.26
N SER A 260 -28.42 -62.71 -18.91
CA SER A 260 -28.96 -61.40 -18.57
C SER A 260 -29.57 -61.36 -17.16
N ALA A 261 -30.24 -62.42 -16.73
CA ALA A 261 -30.77 -62.54 -15.36
C ALA A 261 -29.63 -62.58 -14.32
N SER A 262 -28.54 -63.29 -14.63
CA SER A 262 -27.35 -63.36 -13.78
C SER A 262 -26.66 -62.00 -13.67
N ALA A 263 -26.48 -61.30 -14.79
CA ALA A 263 -25.91 -59.94 -14.82
C ALA A 263 -26.78 -58.93 -14.04
N ALA A 264 -28.11 -59.04 -14.11
CA ALA A 264 -29.01 -58.20 -13.33
C ALA A 264 -28.90 -58.44 -11.81
N ALA A 265 -28.73 -59.70 -11.38
CA ALA A 265 -28.54 -60.06 -9.98
C ALA A 265 -27.19 -59.55 -9.42
N GLU A 266 -26.12 -59.64 -10.22
CA GLU A 266 -24.81 -59.08 -9.88
C GLU A 266 -24.86 -57.54 -9.75
N SER A 267 -25.55 -56.87 -10.68
CA SER A 267 -25.71 -55.41 -10.66
C SER A 267 -26.52 -54.92 -9.45
N LYS A 268 -27.56 -55.68 -9.03
CA LYS A 268 -28.31 -55.41 -7.78
C LYS A 268 -27.42 -55.52 -6.53
N THR A 269 -26.54 -56.51 -6.52
CA THR A 269 -25.58 -56.70 -5.41
C THR A 269 -24.56 -55.56 -5.36
N ALA A 270 -24.04 -55.12 -6.52
CA ALA A 270 -23.13 -53.98 -6.62
C ALA A 270 -23.79 -52.65 -6.18
N ALA A 271 -25.07 -52.43 -6.51
CA ALA A 271 -25.82 -51.26 -6.07
C ALA A 271 -26.03 -51.28 -4.54
N ALA A 272 -26.43 -52.43 -3.97
CA ALA A 272 -26.61 -52.57 -2.52
C ALA A 272 -25.31 -52.36 -1.73
N ASN A 273 -24.17 -52.83 -2.26
CA ASN A 273 -22.86 -52.60 -1.67
C ASN A 273 -22.45 -51.12 -1.75
N SER A 274 -22.81 -50.41 -2.83
CA SER A 274 -22.53 -48.99 -2.97
C SER A 274 -23.34 -48.13 -1.99
N VAL A 275 -24.60 -48.49 -1.71
CA VAL A 275 -25.42 -47.82 -0.68
C VAL A 275 -24.79 -48.00 0.71
N LYS A 276 -24.39 -49.22 1.07
CA LYS A 276 -23.70 -49.49 2.35
C LYS A 276 -22.39 -48.70 2.48
N ALA A 277 -21.62 -48.58 1.39
CA ALA A 277 -20.39 -47.79 1.38
C ALA A 277 -20.67 -46.29 1.57
N ALA A 278 -21.75 -45.75 0.98
CA ALA A 278 -22.16 -44.37 1.16
C ALA A 278 -22.66 -44.08 2.59
N GLU A 279 -23.42 -45.00 3.20
CA GLU A 279 -23.85 -44.90 4.59
C GLU A 279 -22.66 -44.96 5.57
N ALA A 280 -21.68 -45.83 5.31
CA ALA A 280 -20.46 -45.90 6.11
C ALA A 280 -19.60 -44.62 5.97
N ALA A 281 -19.55 -44.02 4.78
CA ALA A 281 -18.86 -42.75 4.55
C ALA A 281 -19.56 -41.59 5.28
N LYS A 282 -20.90 -41.58 5.31
CA LYS A 282 -21.69 -40.61 6.08
C LYS A 282 -21.40 -40.70 7.58
N ALA A 283 -21.46 -41.90 8.15
CA ALA A 283 -21.19 -42.11 9.57
C ALA A 283 -19.77 -41.68 9.96
N LYS A 284 -18.78 -41.96 9.09
CA LYS A 284 -17.39 -41.54 9.31
C LYS A 284 -17.20 -40.02 9.23
N ALA A 285 -17.95 -39.33 8.36
CA ALA A 285 -17.93 -37.87 8.27
C ALA A 285 -18.60 -37.21 9.49
N GLU A 286 -19.69 -37.79 10.00
CA GLU A 286 -20.36 -37.33 11.24
C GLU A 286 -19.44 -37.47 12.47
N ASP A 287 -18.69 -38.57 12.56
CA ASP A 287 -17.74 -38.82 13.66
C ASP A 287 -16.55 -37.84 13.63
N VAL A 288 -16.05 -37.50 12.43
CA VAL A 288 -14.99 -36.49 12.25
C VAL A 288 -15.46 -35.09 12.67
N VAL A 289 -16.69 -34.70 12.31
CA VAL A 289 -17.26 -33.41 12.72
C VAL A 289 -17.43 -33.32 14.23
N LYS A 290 -17.88 -34.42 14.86
CA LYS A 290 -18.02 -34.48 16.32
C LYS A 290 -16.68 -34.39 17.05
N GLY A 291 -15.66 -35.12 16.57
CA GLY A 291 -14.30 -35.04 17.11
C GLY A 291 -13.68 -33.63 17.01
N ILE A 292 -13.93 -32.91 15.91
CA ILE A 292 -13.47 -31.52 15.74
C ILE A 292 -14.20 -30.56 16.70
N ALA A 293 -15.50 -30.78 16.95
CA ALA A 293 -16.28 -29.98 17.90
C ALA A 293 -15.81 -30.16 19.35
N ASP A 294 -15.49 -31.39 19.75
CA ASP A 294 -14.98 -31.70 21.10
C ASP A 294 -13.56 -31.11 21.29
N THR A 295 -12.68 -31.20 20.29
CA THR A 295 -11.33 -30.59 20.32
C THR A 295 -11.39 -29.06 20.39
N LYS A 296 -12.40 -28.44 19.76
CA LYS A 296 -12.66 -26.99 19.82
C LYS A 296 -13.04 -26.54 21.23
N ALA A 297 -13.87 -27.31 21.95
CA ALA A 297 -14.29 -26.99 23.31
C ALA A 297 -13.12 -27.06 24.31
N GLU A 298 -12.26 -28.07 24.19
CA GLU A 298 -11.06 -28.20 25.02
C GLU A 298 -10.02 -27.11 24.73
N ALA A 299 -9.81 -26.74 23.47
CA ALA A 299 -8.90 -25.65 23.11
C ALA A 299 -9.37 -24.28 23.62
N ILE A 300 -10.68 -24.00 23.54
CA ILE A 300 -11.27 -22.77 24.10
C ILE A 300 -11.10 -22.72 25.62
N ALA A 301 -11.35 -23.82 26.33
CA ALA A 301 -11.18 -23.88 27.78
C ALA A 301 -9.72 -23.66 28.23
N GLN A 302 -8.75 -24.18 27.48
CA GLN A 302 -7.32 -23.95 27.75
C GLN A 302 -6.89 -22.50 27.46
N ILE A 303 -7.44 -21.88 26.42
CA ILE A 303 -7.19 -20.46 26.08
C ILE A 303 -7.84 -19.51 27.09
N GLU A 304 -9.05 -19.81 27.57
CA GLU A 304 -9.71 -19.04 28.62
C GLU A 304 -8.94 -19.16 29.95
N ALA A 305 -8.44 -20.34 30.30
CA ALA A 305 -7.58 -20.53 31.47
C ALA A 305 -6.26 -19.73 31.37
N ALA A 306 -5.57 -19.78 30.23
CA ALA A 306 -4.35 -19.02 29.98
C ALA A 306 -4.59 -17.50 29.88
N GLY A 307 -5.75 -17.10 29.34
CA GLY A 307 -6.18 -15.71 29.25
C GLY A 307 -6.54 -15.10 30.60
N VAL A 308 -7.14 -15.87 31.51
CA VAL A 308 -7.45 -15.42 32.89
C VAL A 308 -6.17 -15.23 33.71
N GLU A 309 -5.16 -16.08 33.52
CA GLU A 309 -3.85 -15.97 34.18
C GLU A 309 -3.03 -14.77 33.65
N ALA A 310 -3.07 -14.50 32.34
CA ALA A 310 -2.42 -13.33 31.73
C ALA A 310 -3.15 -12.00 32.03
N THR A 311 -4.48 -12.01 32.15
CA THR A 311 -5.29 -10.81 32.44
C THR A 311 -5.17 -10.36 33.90
N GLN A 312 -4.82 -11.26 34.83
CA GLN A 312 -4.50 -10.87 36.21
C GLN A 312 -3.15 -10.13 36.33
N ASN A 313 -2.21 -10.35 35.40
CA ASN A 313 -0.86 -9.75 35.41
C ASN A 313 -0.72 -8.45 34.60
N ILE A 314 -1.71 -8.07 33.77
CA ILE A 314 -1.65 -6.89 32.88
C ILE A 314 -2.83 -5.96 33.13
N LYS A 315 -2.91 -5.36 34.31
CA LYS A 315 -3.72 -4.16 34.53
C LYS A 315 -2.82 -2.93 34.44
N GLY A 316 -2.67 -2.35 33.24
CA GLY A 316 -1.92 -1.09 33.13
C GLY A 316 -1.87 -0.41 31.77
N TYR A 317 -1.78 -1.13 30.64
CA TYR A 317 -1.47 -0.50 29.35
C TYR A 317 -2.58 -0.64 28.30
N THR A 318 -2.74 0.43 27.53
CA THR A 318 -3.63 0.55 26.37
C THR A 318 -2.98 0.00 25.09
N LYS A 319 -3.81 -0.25 24.07
CA LYS A 319 -3.39 -0.82 22.77
C LYS A 319 -2.42 0.11 22.04
N GLU A 320 -2.60 1.42 22.20
CA GLU A 320 -1.78 2.47 21.61
C GLU A 320 -0.36 2.50 22.21
N GLU A 321 -0.24 2.28 23.52
CA GLU A 321 1.05 2.21 24.23
C GLU A 321 1.84 0.95 23.85
N THR A 322 1.14 -0.15 23.59
CA THR A 322 1.75 -1.41 23.12
C THR A 322 2.37 -1.22 21.72
N ASN A 323 1.69 -0.50 20.83
CA ASN A 323 2.16 -0.22 19.47
C ASN A 323 3.27 0.85 19.43
N ALA A 324 3.36 1.73 20.42
CA ALA A 324 4.46 2.68 20.57
C ALA A 324 5.76 1.96 21.00
N LEU A 325 5.66 0.97 21.89
CA LEU A 325 6.79 0.18 22.38
C LEU A 325 7.38 -0.74 21.30
N LEU A 326 6.55 -1.33 20.45
CA LEU A 326 7.00 -2.13 19.30
C LEU A 326 7.79 -1.29 18.26
N ARG A 327 7.43 -0.01 18.08
CA ARG A 327 8.16 0.93 17.22
C ARG A 327 9.50 1.35 17.84
N ALA A 328 9.56 1.52 19.15
CA ALA A 328 10.80 1.85 19.86
C ALA A 328 11.83 0.71 19.87
N ALA A 329 11.38 -0.55 19.74
CA ALA A 329 12.24 -1.73 19.82
C ALA A 329 12.96 -2.11 18.50
N GLY A 330 12.68 -1.44 17.36
CA GLY A 330 13.39 -1.69 16.09
C GLY A 330 13.22 -3.11 15.49
N ILE A 331 12.22 -3.88 15.93
CA ILE A 331 11.98 -5.24 15.46
C ILE A 331 11.21 -5.20 14.13
N HIS A 332 11.92 -5.41 13.01
CA HIS A 332 11.37 -5.30 11.64
C HIS A 332 11.24 -6.63 10.88
N THR A 333 11.40 -7.78 11.54
CA THR A 333 11.18 -9.09 10.91
C THR A 333 10.21 -9.93 11.72
N GLN A 334 9.03 -10.20 11.15
CA GLN A 334 8.09 -11.19 11.66
C GLN A 334 8.08 -12.35 10.67
N VAL A 335 8.67 -13.49 11.05
CA VAL A 335 8.44 -14.76 10.35
C VAL A 335 6.95 -15.07 10.48
N GLY A 336 6.22 -15.11 9.35
CA GLY A 336 4.76 -15.28 9.34
C GLY A 336 3.94 -14.00 9.15
N ALA A 337 4.57 -12.85 8.84
CA ALA A 337 3.82 -11.66 8.44
C ALA A 337 2.93 -11.95 7.20
N PRO A 338 1.69 -11.43 7.15
CA PRO A 338 0.82 -11.63 6.00
C PRO A 338 1.45 -11.14 4.70
N ILE A 339 1.15 -11.82 3.60
CA ILE A 339 1.47 -11.37 2.25
C ILE A 339 0.24 -10.66 1.70
N TYR A 340 0.43 -9.46 1.15
CA TYR A 340 -0.60 -8.65 0.50
C TYR A 340 -0.32 -8.62 -0.99
N GLY A 341 -1.25 -9.10 -1.81
CA GLY A 341 -1.03 -9.22 -3.23
C GLY A 341 -2.09 -8.59 -4.10
N VAL A 342 -1.72 -8.36 -5.36
CA VAL A 342 -2.62 -8.07 -6.47
C VAL A 342 -2.14 -8.81 -7.72
N LYS A 343 -3.06 -9.11 -8.62
CA LYS A 343 -2.75 -9.64 -9.95
C LYS A 343 -3.60 -9.01 -11.04
N ARG A 344 -3.13 -9.01 -12.29
CA ARG A 344 -3.97 -8.69 -13.46
C ARG A 344 -3.55 -9.51 -14.66
N VAL A 345 -4.46 -9.67 -15.62
CA VAL A 345 -4.13 -10.25 -16.93
C VAL A 345 -3.28 -9.23 -17.70
N TRP A 346 -2.12 -9.64 -18.20
CA TRP A 346 -1.15 -8.74 -18.85
C TRP A 346 -0.98 -8.98 -20.35
N ASN A 347 -1.38 -10.15 -20.83
CA ASN A 347 -1.10 -10.65 -22.19
C ASN A 347 -2.26 -10.43 -23.17
N THR A 348 -3.11 -9.42 -22.95
CA THR A 348 -4.26 -9.10 -23.81
C THR A 348 -4.08 -7.75 -24.51
N GLU A 349 -4.86 -7.51 -25.57
CA GLU A 349 -4.88 -6.22 -26.29
C GLU A 349 -5.43 -5.06 -25.43
N SER A 350 -6.12 -5.38 -24.33
CA SER A 350 -6.71 -4.42 -23.41
C SER A 350 -6.45 -4.83 -21.96
N VAL A 351 -5.27 -4.48 -21.47
CA VAL A 351 -4.86 -4.62 -20.07
C VAL A 351 -5.72 -3.70 -19.20
N SER A 352 -6.30 -4.22 -18.12
CA SER A 352 -7.15 -3.44 -17.20
C SER A 352 -6.31 -2.52 -16.30
N ASP A 353 -6.88 -1.38 -15.93
CA ASP A 353 -6.33 -0.49 -14.89
C ASP A 353 -6.63 -0.95 -13.47
N THR A 354 -7.54 -1.91 -13.31
CA THR A 354 -7.94 -2.46 -12.02
C THR A 354 -7.37 -3.87 -11.89
N TRP A 355 -6.64 -4.09 -10.80
CA TRP A 355 -6.04 -5.36 -10.44
C TRP A 355 -6.98 -6.12 -9.48
N GLU A 356 -6.95 -7.44 -9.55
CA GLU A 356 -7.63 -8.32 -8.61
C GLU A 356 -6.78 -8.46 -7.35
N ARG A 357 -7.35 -8.21 -6.16
CA ARG A 357 -6.66 -8.42 -4.89
C ARG A 357 -6.45 -9.92 -4.63
N THR A 358 -5.29 -10.28 -4.10
CA THR A 358 -4.93 -11.65 -3.71
C THR A 358 -4.38 -11.68 -2.29
N ASP A 359 -4.18 -12.90 -1.77
CA ASP A 359 -3.57 -13.10 -0.45
C ASP A 359 -4.35 -12.37 0.66
N ALA A 360 -3.67 -11.75 1.64
CA ALA A 360 -4.31 -11.01 2.72
C ALA A 360 -5.00 -9.72 2.26
N SER A 361 -4.80 -9.27 1.01
CA SER A 361 -5.50 -8.11 0.46
C SER A 361 -6.97 -8.43 0.13
N VAL A 362 -7.37 -9.69 0.02
CA VAL A 362 -8.75 -10.07 -0.33
C VAL A 362 -9.73 -9.54 0.73
N GLY A 363 -10.70 -8.74 0.29
CA GLY A 363 -11.71 -8.14 1.17
C GLY A 363 -11.28 -6.86 1.90
N MET A 364 -10.02 -6.43 1.75
CA MET A 364 -9.56 -5.15 2.31
C MET A 364 -10.07 -3.96 1.48
N GLU A 365 -10.43 -2.88 2.18
CA GLU A 365 -10.85 -1.62 1.58
C GLU A 365 -9.75 -0.55 1.67
N ALA A 366 -9.66 0.28 0.63
CA ALA A 366 -8.79 1.45 0.57
C ALA A 366 -9.55 2.59 -0.10
N ASN A 367 -10.29 3.36 0.70
CA ASN A 367 -11.07 4.51 0.26
C ASN A 367 -10.41 5.79 0.78
N PRO A 368 -10.15 6.77 -0.10
CA PRO A 368 -9.50 8.03 0.28
C PRO A 368 -10.43 8.94 1.08
N THR A 369 -9.84 9.85 1.86
CA THR A 369 -10.55 10.93 2.56
C THR A 369 -10.78 12.09 1.61
N ILE A 370 -12.04 12.53 1.47
CA ILE A 370 -12.41 13.65 0.61
C ILE A 370 -13.10 14.72 1.45
N GLY A 371 -12.41 15.84 1.65
CA GLY A 371 -12.86 16.92 2.53
C GLY A 371 -13.09 16.41 3.95
N THR A 372 -14.32 16.57 4.46
CA THR A 372 -14.70 16.10 5.79
C THR A 372 -15.12 14.62 5.82
N LYS A 373 -15.29 13.98 4.66
CA LYS A 373 -15.67 12.56 4.57
C LYS A 373 -14.42 11.69 4.71
N VAL A 374 -14.20 11.18 5.92
CA VAL A 374 -13.11 10.23 6.22
C VAL A 374 -13.36 8.92 5.45
N GLY A 375 -12.38 8.50 4.66
CA GLY A 375 -12.41 7.24 3.94
C GLY A 375 -12.05 6.06 4.86
N LYS A 376 -12.59 4.88 4.56
CA LYS A 376 -12.17 3.63 5.22
C LYS A 376 -10.93 3.07 4.53
N ASP A 377 -9.88 2.81 5.29
CA ASP A 377 -8.63 2.29 4.79
C ASP A 377 -8.06 1.24 5.73
N ASP A 378 -8.23 -0.04 5.38
CA ASP A 378 -7.78 -1.18 6.19
C ASP A 378 -6.25 -1.32 6.13
N PHE A 379 -5.61 -0.84 5.05
CA PHE A 379 -4.16 -0.94 4.87
C PHE A 379 -3.40 -0.07 5.88
N SER A 380 -3.94 1.09 6.26
CA SER A 380 -3.34 1.98 7.27
C SER A 380 -3.10 1.33 8.64
N TYR A 381 -3.68 0.15 8.90
CA TYR A 381 -3.55 -0.58 10.16
C TYR A 381 -2.67 -1.83 10.08
N VAL A 382 -2.06 -2.11 8.92
CA VAL A 382 -1.18 -3.27 8.72
C VAL A 382 0.16 -2.88 8.13
N MET A 383 1.21 -3.63 8.46
CA MET A 383 2.54 -3.38 7.91
C MET A 383 2.62 -3.84 6.44
N PRO A 384 3.39 -3.14 5.58
CA PRO A 384 4.23 -1.98 5.90
C PRO A 384 3.50 -0.64 6.00
N TRP A 385 2.27 -0.50 5.50
CA TRP A 385 1.58 0.80 5.43
C TRP A 385 1.39 1.50 6.78
N ALA A 386 1.11 0.75 7.86
CA ALA A 386 0.99 1.29 9.21
C ALA A 386 2.29 1.92 9.75
N GLY A 387 3.43 1.58 9.16
CA GLY A 387 4.74 2.16 9.49
C GLY A 387 5.07 3.40 8.67
N ILE A 388 4.25 3.80 7.69
CA ILE A 388 4.46 5.02 6.91
C ILE A 388 4.03 6.21 7.75
N VAL A 389 4.96 7.11 8.05
CA VAL A 389 4.69 8.25 8.94
C VAL A 389 5.55 9.46 8.58
N SER A 390 4.96 10.64 8.62
CA SER A 390 5.71 11.90 8.47
C SER A 390 6.27 12.38 9.80
N LYS A 391 7.47 12.96 9.73
CA LYS A 391 8.18 13.57 10.84
C LYS A 391 8.78 14.92 10.46
N CYS A 392 8.80 15.82 11.43
CA CYS A 392 9.59 17.04 11.36
C CYS A 392 11.03 16.71 11.72
N CYS A 393 11.97 17.20 10.93
CA CYS A 393 13.40 17.10 11.12
C CYS A 393 14.01 18.49 11.23
N ASP A 394 14.98 18.63 12.12
CA ASP A 394 15.81 19.83 12.21
C ASP A 394 16.49 20.09 10.85
N LEU A 395 16.52 21.37 10.44
CA LEU A 395 16.94 21.75 9.10
C LEU A 395 18.43 21.56 8.87
N ASP A 396 19.25 21.59 9.92
CA ASP A 396 20.70 21.58 9.82
C ASP A 396 21.31 20.25 10.24
N THR A 397 20.78 19.64 11.31
CA THR A 397 21.25 18.34 11.80
C THR A 397 20.53 17.16 11.16
N GLY A 398 19.31 17.36 10.64
CA GLY A 398 18.47 16.29 10.13
C GLY A 398 17.92 15.35 11.22
N GLU A 399 18.10 15.69 12.50
CA GLU A 399 17.55 14.96 13.64
C GLU A 399 16.02 15.08 13.70
N THR A 400 15.36 14.04 14.19
CA THR A 400 13.89 14.01 14.31
C THR A 400 13.45 14.89 15.48
N ILE A 401 12.56 15.84 15.21
CA ILE A 401 11.97 16.75 16.20
C ILE A 401 10.68 16.17 16.79
N ALA A 402 9.77 15.74 15.90
CA ALA A 402 8.46 15.22 16.27
C ALA A 402 7.83 14.48 15.10
N TYR A 403 7.07 13.43 15.39
CA TYR A 403 6.20 12.77 14.41
C TYR A 403 4.86 13.50 14.30
N ILE A 404 4.19 13.33 13.16
CA ILE A 404 2.86 13.90 12.96
C ILE A 404 1.89 13.41 14.04
N GLY A 405 1.22 14.35 14.72
CA GLY A 405 0.35 14.09 15.87
C GLY A 405 1.02 14.25 17.23
N GLU A 406 2.35 14.35 17.29
CA GLU A 406 3.09 14.62 18.54
C GLU A 406 3.23 16.13 18.81
N PRO A 407 3.36 16.55 20.09
CA PRO A 407 3.69 17.91 20.44
C PRO A 407 5.01 18.36 19.80
N GLY A 408 5.02 19.54 19.18
CA GLY A 408 6.20 20.08 18.49
C GLY A 408 6.28 19.77 16.99
N TYR A 409 5.36 18.97 16.45
CA TYR A 409 5.19 18.84 15.00
C TYR A 409 4.71 20.17 14.41
N ASP A 410 5.57 20.81 13.62
CA ASP A 410 5.28 22.05 12.91
C ASP A 410 5.88 21.99 11.50
N PRO A 411 5.06 21.65 10.48
CA PRO A 411 5.54 21.44 9.12
C PRO A 411 5.93 22.75 8.42
N THR A 412 5.63 23.91 9.01
CA THR A 412 5.98 25.24 8.47
C THR A 412 7.35 25.72 8.96
N LYS A 413 7.83 25.16 10.08
CA LYS A 413 9.09 25.53 10.73
C LYS A 413 10.24 24.56 10.42
N TYR A 414 9.93 23.27 10.27
CA TYR A 414 10.92 22.21 10.11
C TYR A 414 10.81 21.53 8.75
N MET A 415 11.88 20.83 8.34
CA MET A 415 11.83 19.95 7.17
C MET A 415 10.94 18.76 7.49
N VAL A 416 10.08 18.35 6.56
CA VAL A 416 9.17 17.23 6.76
C VAL A 416 9.51 16.09 5.81
N LEU A 417 9.91 14.96 6.39
CA LEU A 417 10.16 13.73 5.67
C LEU A 417 9.12 12.69 6.06
N THR A 418 8.68 11.90 5.10
CA THR A 418 7.85 10.72 5.32
C THR A 418 8.75 9.50 5.28
N GLU A 419 8.78 8.77 6.40
CA GLU A 419 9.48 7.50 6.51
C GLU A 419 8.66 6.40 5.86
N TYR A 420 9.32 5.58 5.05
CA TYR A 420 8.77 4.35 4.49
C TYR A 420 9.56 3.19 5.09
N PRO A 421 8.90 2.27 5.81
CA PRO A 421 9.58 1.12 6.40
C PRO A 421 10.06 0.17 5.32
N GLY A 422 11.11 -0.61 5.62
CA GLY A 422 11.55 -1.67 4.75
C GLY A 422 10.49 -2.78 4.62
N TYR A 423 10.42 -3.41 3.46
CA TYR A 423 9.47 -4.49 3.18
C TYR A 423 9.98 -5.41 2.08
N TYR A 424 9.39 -6.60 1.98
CA TYR A 424 9.69 -7.58 0.94
C TYR A 424 8.71 -7.45 -0.21
N LEU A 425 9.23 -7.37 -1.43
CA LEU A 425 8.46 -7.26 -2.67
C LEU A 425 8.77 -8.42 -3.59
N LYS A 426 7.73 -9.02 -4.17
CA LYS A 426 7.86 -9.97 -5.28
C LYS A 426 6.96 -9.53 -6.44
N ARG A 427 7.54 -9.40 -7.63
CA ARG A 427 6.80 -9.18 -8.88
C ARG A 427 7.21 -10.25 -9.88
N TRP A 428 6.24 -10.87 -10.52
CA TRP A 428 6.49 -11.92 -11.50
C TRP A 428 5.31 -12.08 -12.46
N ARG A 429 5.55 -12.78 -13.57
CA ARG A 429 4.54 -13.09 -14.59
C ARG A 429 4.48 -14.60 -14.82
N ASP A 430 3.28 -15.14 -14.93
CA ASP A 430 3.03 -16.41 -15.63
C ASP A 430 2.47 -16.15 -17.04
N ASP A 431 2.02 -17.21 -17.71
CA ASP A 431 1.45 -17.15 -19.05
C ASP A 431 0.22 -16.25 -19.17
N THR A 432 -0.45 -15.90 -18.07
CA THR A 432 -1.72 -15.16 -18.03
C THR A 432 -1.64 -13.89 -17.18
N TYR A 433 -1.09 -13.99 -15.97
CA TYR A 433 -1.15 -12.99 -14.92
C TYR A 433 0.21 -12.40 -14.59
N GLU A 434 0.19 -11.11 -14.29
CA GLU A 434 1.24 -10.40 -13.61
C GLU A 434 0.84 -10.24 -12.15
N TYR A 435 1.75 -10.54 -11.24
CA TYR A 435 1.53 -10.50 -9.80
C TYR A 435 2.47 -9.49 -9.16
N VAL A 436 1.96 -8.79 -8.13
CA VAL A 436 2.75 -7.97 -7.21
C VAL A 436 2.34 -8.34 -5.80
N GLN A 437 3.32 -8.71 -4.97
CA GLN A 437 3.12 -9.13 -3.58
C GLN A 437 4.07 -8.38 -2.64
N ILE A 438 3.54 -7.94 -1.50
CA ILE A 438 4.25 -7.17 -0.47
C ILE A 438 4.06 -7.83 0.89
N SER A 439 5.12 -7.90 1.69
CA SER A 439 5.02 -8.30 3.10
C SER A 439 6.04 -7.55 3.95
N ALA A 440 5.74 -7.35 5.23
CA ALA A 440 6.73 -6.89 6.20
C ALA A 440 7.70 -8.00 6.63
N GLY A 441 7.38 -9.27 6.35
CA GLY A 441 8.23 -10.43 6.62
C GLY A 441 8.81 -11.01 5.33
N ALA A 442 9.94 -11.70 5.45
CA ALA A 442 10.56 -12.38 4.32
C ALA A 442 9.65 -13.51 3.80
N PHE A 443 9.59 -13.66 2.48
CA PHE A 443 8.90 -14.78 1.82
C PHE A 443 9.63 -15.19 0.54
N ASP A 444 9.32 -16.39 0.05
CA ASP A 444 10.07 -17.02 -1.03
C ASP A 444 10.08 -16.20 -2.32
N GLY A 445 11.29 -15.95 -2.85
CA GLY A 445 11.53 -15.19 -4.07
C GLY A 445 11.27 -13.67 -3.97
N ALA A 446 11.04 -13.13 -2.77
CA ALA A 446 10.88 -11.69 -2.57
C ALA A 446 12.22 -10.98 -2.39
N VAL A 447 12.34 -9.78 -2.96
CA VAL A 447 13.46 -8.86 -2.78
C VAL A 447 13.16 -7.92 -1.62
N TYR A 448 14.12 -7.72 -0.73
CA TYR A 448 14.00 -6.74 0.35
C TYR A 448 14.22 -5.32 -0.18
N ILE A 449 13.28 -4.43 0.11
CA ILE A 449 13.35 -3.00 -0.13
C ILE A 449 13.79 -2.35 1.17
N GLU A 450 14.94 -1.70 1.14
CA GLU A 450 15.46 -0.96 2.29
C GLU A 450 14.57 0.23 2.64
N PRO A 451 14.45 0.59 3.94
CA PRO A 451 13.72 1.78 4.35
C PRO A 451 14.32 3.05 3.72
N TRP A 452 13.45 4.00 3.40
CA TRP A 452 13.86 5.30 2.89
C TRP A 452 12.97 6.39 3.45
N GLU A 453 13.42 7.63 3.36
CA GLU A 453 12.60 8.79 3.68
C GLU A 453 12.45 9.66 2.45
N TRP A 454 11.25 10.14 2.22
CA TRP A 454 10.92 10.98 1.08
C TRP A 454 10.33 12.29 1.57
N GLY A 455 10.69 13.43 0.98
CA GLY A 455 10.06 14.71 1.30
C GLY A 455 8.54 14.59 1.25
N ARG A 456 7.86 14.97 2.33
CA ARG A 456 6.38 14.98 2.36
C ARG A 456 5.82 15.88 1.26
N TYR A 457 6.55 16.93 0.92
CA TYR A 457 6.24 17.88 -0.15
C TYR A 457 7.36 17.88 -1.21
N PRO A 458 7.07 18.35 -2.43
CA PRO A 458 8.09 18.60 -3.45
C PRO A 458 9.16 19.57 -2.93
N SER A 459 10.37 19.44 -3.48
CA SER A 459 11.52 20.21 -2.98
C SER A 459 11.30 21.71 -3.18
N SER A 460 11.45 22.46 -2.11
CA SER A 460 11.57 23.92 -2.10
C SER A 460 13.02 24.33 -1.86
N LEU A 461 13.37 25.53 -2.32
CA LEU A 461 14.70 26.10 -2.07
C LEU A 461 14.72 26.89 -0.77
N MET A 462 15.69 26.60 0.10
CA MET A 462 16.00 27.42 1.27
C MET A 462 17.51 27.68 1.33
N GLY A 463 17.91 28.94 1.14
CA GLY A 463 19.31 29.27 0.90
C GLY A 463 19.82 28.57 -0.36
N SER A 464 20.80 27.68 -0.21
CA SER A 464 21.36 26.87 -1.30
C SER A 464 20.90 25.40 -1.30
N LYS A 465 20.10 24.97 -0.31
CA LYS A 465 19.69 23.56 -0.15
C LYS A 465 18.22 23.35 -0.47
N HIS A 466 17.90 22.15 -0.95
CA HIS A 466 16.52 21.69 -1.05
C HIS A 466 16.00 21.27 0.32
N VAL A 467 14.76 21.62 0.60
CA VAL A 467 14.00 21.22 1.78
C VAL A 467 12.61 20.81 1.37
N SER A 468 11.93 20.04 2.21
CA SER A 468 10.51 19.70 2.05
C SER A 468 9.73 20.34 3.19
N MET A 469 8.90 21.35 2.93
CA MET A 469 8.22 22.13 3.98
C MET A 469 6.84 22.61 3.56
N SER A 470 5.92 22.73 4.51
CA SER A 470 4.63 23.37 4.33
C SER A 470 4.79 24.89 4.19
N GLY A 471 3.92 25.54 3.41
CA GLY A 471 3.93 26.98 3.19
C GLY A 471 5.08 27.47 2.29
N LYS A 472 5.72 26.58 1.53
CA LYS A 472 6.77 26.94 0.56
C LYS A 472 6.36 26.62 -0.87
N HIS A 473 6.75 27.49 -1.80
CA HIS A 473 6.62 27.18 -3.21
C HIS A 473 7.67 26.15 -3.64
N PRO A 474 7.30 25.19 -4.50
CA PRO A 474 8.27 24.25 -5.07
C PRO A 474 9.32 24.99 -5.89
N ASP A 475 10.54 24.51 -5.81
CA ASP A 475 11.62 24.99 -6.65
C ASP A 475 11.43 24.47 -8.08
N CYS A 476 11.56 25.37 -9.06
CA CYS A 476 11.21 25.09 -10.45
C CYS A 476 12.09 25.89 -11.41
N ARG A 477 11.99 25.60 -12.72
CA ARG A 477 12.87 26.20 -13.75
C ARG A 477 14.34 25.85 -13.50
N ILE A 478 14.58 24.62 -13.07
CA ILE A 478 15.88 24.08 -12.74
C ILE A 478 16.12 22.80 -13.53
N ASN A 479 17.38 22.55 -13.86
CA ASN A 479 17.78 21.33 -14.54
C ASN A 479 18.11 20.22 -13.52
N ARG A 480 18.28 18.99 -14.00
CA ARG A 480 18.51 17.81 -13.15
C ARG A 480 19.77 17.94 -12.29
N ALA A 481 20.86 18.46 -12.86
CA ALA A 481 22.11 18.71 -12.13
C ALA A 481 21.92 19.69 -10.96
N THR A 482 21.08 20.70 -11.12
CA THR A 482 20.74 21.67 -10.07
C THR A 482 19.93 21.01 -8.95
N VAL A 483 18.97 20.15 -9.28
CA VAL A 483 18.24 19.36 -8.27
C VAL A 483 19.20 18.48 -7.49
N ARG A 484 20.06 17.72 -8.19
CA ARG A 484 21.09 16.88 -7.55
C ARG A 484 21.99 17.66 -6.60
N ALA A 485 22.50 18.82 -7.04
CA ALA A 485 23.37 19.66 -6.22
C ALA A 485 22.67 20.21 -4.97
N ARG A 486 21.43 20.69 -5.11
CA ARG A 486 20.66 21.27 -4.01
C ARG A 486 20.16 20.22 -3.02
N SER A 487 19.82 19.01 -3.49
CA SER A 487 19.52 17.88 -2.60
C SER A 487 20.76 17.45 -1.80
N LYS A 488 21.93 17.33 -2.43
CA LYS A 488 23.18 17.01 -1.73
C LYS A 488 23.56 18.08 -0.70
N ALA A 489 23.24 19.35 -0.99
CA ALA A 489 23.45 20.45 -0.04
C ALA A 489 22.54 20.38 1.20
N ALA A 490 21.51 19.52 1.21
CA ALA A 490 20.69 19.30 2.41
C ALA A 490 21.43 18.53 3.50
N GLY A 491 22.44 17.73 3.13
CA GLY A 491 23.28 17.00 4.08
C GLY A 491 23.71 15.64 3.54
N GLU A 492 24.45 14.90 4.36
CA GLU A 492 24.81 13.51 4.07
C GLU A 492 23.58 12.60 3.98
N GLY A 493 23.59 11.66 3.03
CA GLY A 493 22.47 10.75 2.77
C GLY A 493 21.29 11.36 2.01
N TYR A 494 21.34 12.65 1.66
CA TYR A 494 20.32 13.31 0.85
C TYR A 494 20.64 13.29 -0.64
N TYR A 495 19.62 12.96 -1.43
CA TYR A 495 19.70 12.80 -2.88
C TYR A 495 18.45 13.38 -3.56
N SER A 496 18.52 13.51 -4.88
CA SER A 496 17.31 13.64 -5.69
C SER A 496 16.62 12.28 -5.76
N MET A 497 15.28 12.28 -5.86
CA MET A 497 14.49 11.05 -6.05
C MET A 497 15.09 10.14 -7.13
N ASP A 498 15.14 8.84 -6.81
CA ASP A 498 15.56 7.75 -7.70
C ASP A 498 14.36 6.89 -8.14
N SER A 499 14.58 6.02 -9.14
CA SER A 499 13.58 5.09 -9.66
C SER A 499 13.20 4.01 -8.65
N THR A 500 14.15 3.52 -7.85
CA THR A 500 13.93 2.44 -6.90
C THR A 500 12.91 2.83 -5.83
N SER A 501 13.06 4.01 -5.24
CA SER A 501 12.17 4.57 -4.22
C SER A 501 10.83 4.99 -4.82
N TYR A 502 10.84 5.56 -6.03
CA TYR A 502 9.62 5.90 -6.76
C TYR A 502 8.78 4.66 -7.08
N TRP A 503 9.38 3.58 -7.58
CA TRP A 503 8.67 2.35 -7.87
C TRP A 503 8.31 1.56 -6.62
N ALA A 504 9.14 1.56 -5.57
CA ALA A 504 8.80 1.01 -4.27
C ALA A 504 7.52 1.66 -3.70
N TYR A 505 7.48 3.00 -3.65
CA TYR A 505 6.27 3.75 -3.33
C TYR A 505 5.09 3.38 -4.23
N SER A 506 5.31 3.28 -5.54
CA SER A 506 4.25 2.94 -6.49
C SER A 506 3.71 1.52 -6.27
N MET A 507 4.52 0.58 -5.80
CA MET A 507 4.07 -0.78 -5.46
C MET A 507 3.22 -0.80 -4.20
N LEU A 508 3.55 0.03 -3.20
CA LEU A 508 2.68 0.24 -2.02
C LEU A 508 1.32 0.80 -2.44
N VAL A 509 1.30 1.76 -3.38
CA VAL A 509 0.05 2.33 -3.94
C VAL A 509 -0.72 1.27 -4.73
N LEU A 510 -0.04 0.54 -5.61
CA LEU A 510 -0.66 -0.48 -6.47
C LEU A 510 -1.34 -1.57 -5.64
N VAL A 511 -0.67 -2.13 -4.64
CA VAL A 511 -1.27 -3.17 -3.79
C VAL A 511 -2.40 -2.59 -2.94
N LYS A 512 -2.22 -1.38 -2.38
CA LYS A 512 -3.24 -0.72 -1.56
C LYS A 512 -4.51 -0.40 -2.35
N TYR A 513 -4.40 0.24 -3.52
CA TYR A 513 -5.56 0.69 -4.30
C TYR A 513 -5.99 -0.28 -5.40
N ALA A 514 -5.26 -1.38 -5.58
CA ALA A 514 -5.43 -2.32 -6.69
C ALA A 514 -5.40 -1.63 -8.06
N SER A 515 -4.63 -0.54 -8.18
CA SER A 515 -4.48 0.25 -9.41
C SER A 515 -3.35 1.27 -9.26
N LEU A 516 -2.74 1.64 -10.38
CA LEU A 516 -1.88 2.82 -10.49
C LEU A 516 -2.63 4.05 -11.03
N ASN A 517 -3.91 3.93 -11.38
CA ASN A 517 -4.75 5.04 -11.82
C ASN A 517 -5.19 5.89 -10.61
N THR A 518 -4.26 6.67 -10.07
CA THR A 518 -4.46 7.41 -8.82
C THR A 518 -5.52 8.50 -8.94
N GLN A 519 -5.74 9.07 -10.13
CA GLN A 519 -6.78 10.08 -10.33
C GLN A 519 -8.18 9.51 -10.11
N GLU A 520 -8.42 8.27 -10.58
CA GLU A 520 -9.70 7.58 -10.43
C GLU A 520 -9.85 6.90 -9.05
N LYS A 521 -8.78 6.31 -8.50
CA LYS A 521 -8.87 5.54 -7.24
C LYS A 521 -8.63 6.36 -5.97
N VAL A 522 -7.91 7.48 -6.06
CA VAL A 522 -7.56 8.33 -4.91
C VAL A 522 -8.27 9.68 -5.05
N CYS A 523 -7.74 10.56 -5.89
CA CYS A 523 -8.38 11.83 -6.24
C CYS A 523 -7.64 12.50 -7.40
N LYS A 524 -8.28 13.49 -8.02
CA LYS A 524 -7.79 14.16 -9.24
C LYS A 524 -6.52 14.99 -9.05
N GLY A 525 -6.14 15.36 -7.83
CA GLY A 525 -4.94 16.18 -7.56
C GLY A 525 -4.95 17.56 -8.25
N TYR A 526 -3.83 18.28 -8.18
CA TYR A 526 -3.63 19.57 -8.88
C TYR A 526 -3.26 19.31 -10.36
N TYR A 527 -4.19 18.88 -11.19
CA TYR A 527 -3.91 18.58 -12.61
C TYR A 527 -4.86 19.26 -13.61
N TYR A 528 -5.93 19.90 -13.16
CA TYR A 528 -6.94 20.55 -14.01
C TYR A 528 -6.96 22.07 -13.85
N LEU A 529 -5.80 22.67 -13.54
CA LEU A 529 -5.65 24.11 -13.45
C LEU A 529 -5.55 24.72 -14.86
N ARG A 530 -6.05 25.96 -14.96
CA ARG A 530 -6.09 26.72 -16.21
C ARG A 530 -4.68 27.15 -16.66
N TYR A 531 -4.41 26.97 -17.96
CA TYR A 531 -3.14 27.38 -18.56
C TYR A 531 -3.35 27.84 -20.01
N THR A 532 -3.53 29.15 -20.20
CA THR A 532 -3.83 29.74 -21.52
C THR A 532 -3.25 31.15 -21.65
N ASP A 533 -2.88 31.53 -22.87
CA ASP A 533 -2.39 32.87 -23.19
C ASP A 533 -3.52 33.91 -23.32
N GLN A 534 -4.79 33.50 -23.21
CA GLN A 534 -5.96 34.38 -23.31
C GLN A 534 -6.26 35.14 -22.01
N ASP A 535 -5.68 34.72 -20.88
CA ASP A 535 -5.92 35.32 -19.57
C ASP A 535 -5.05 36.57 -19.39
N LYS A 536 -5.38 37.62 -20.15
CA LYS A 536 -4.60 38.85 -20.26
C LYS A 536 -5.16 39.99 -19.39
N ALA A 537 -4.25 40.77 -18.81
CA ALA A 537 -4.56 42.01 -18.12
C ALA A 537 -5.32 42.97 -19.03
N LEU A 538 -6.50 43.40 -18.58
CA LEU A 538 -7.36 44.37 -19.27
C LEU A 538 -7.05 45.82 -18.92
N VAL A 539 -6.44 46.05 -17.75
CA VAL A 539 -6.06 47.38 -17.27
C VAL A 539 -4.59 47.39 -16.88
N ALA A 540 -3.93 48.52 -17.10
CA ALA A 540 -2.59 48.77 -16.58
C ALA A 540 -2.69 49.43 -15.20
N GLU A 541 -1.91 48.94 -14.24
CA GLU A 541 -1.86 49.44 -12.87
C GLU A 541 -0.40 49.44 -12.40
N GLN A 542 0.03 50.51 -11.74
CA GLN A 542 1.37 50.62 -11.17
C GLN A 542 1.36 50.23 -9.69
N SER A 543 2.41 49.55 -9.22
CA SER A 543 2.57 49.19 -7.80
C SER A 543 1.30 48.55 -7.20
N THR A 544 0.79 47.51 -7.84
CA THR A 544 -0.46 46.83 -7.45
C THR A 544 -0.23 45.36 -7.11
N ASN A 545 -1.17 44.79 -6.35
CA ASN A 545 -1.28 43.36 -6.04
C ASN A 545 -2.51 42.74 -6.73
N ARG A 546 -2.90 43.29 -7.88
CA ARG A 546 -4.10 42.89 -8.60
C ARG A 546 -3.85 42.83 -10.10
N ILE A 547 -4.43 41.82 -10.74
CA ILE A 547 -4.60 41.77 -12.18
C ILE A 547 -6.10 41.63 -12.51
N VAL A 548 -6.57 42.38 -13.50
CA VAL A 548 -7.95 42.28 -13.98
C VAL A 548 -7.98 41.56 -15.32
N ILE A 549 -8.73 40.47 -15.41
CA ILE A 549 -8.90 39.67 -16.63
C ILE A 549 -10.37 39.54 -17.04
N ALA A 550 -10.67 39.05 -18.25
CA ALA A 550 -12.03 38.98 -18.77
C ALA A 550 -12.97 38.04 -17.98
N LEU A 551 -14.25 38.43 -17.88
CA LEU A 551 -15.28 37.81 -17.02
C LEU A 551 -15.64 36.37 -17.42
N ALA A 552 -15.76 36.09 -18.73
CA ALA A 552 -16.11 34.76 -19.27
C ALA A 552 -15.05 33.68 -18.99
N THR A 553 -13.89 34.09 -18.47
CA THR A 553 -12.66 33.31 -18.47
C THR A 553 -12.23 32.86 -17.06
N ALA A 554 -12.68 33.57 -16.00
CA ALA A 554 -12.00 33.57 -14.70
C ALA A 554 -12.83 33.05 -13.51
N ALA A 555 -14.17 33.08 -13.57
CA ALA A 555 -15.01 32.99 -12.37
C ALA A 555 -14.85 31.68 -11.56
N ASN A 556 -14.44 30.58 -12.19
CA ASN A 556 -14.29 29.27 -11.54
C ASN A 556 -12.88 28.68 -11.67
N GLU A 557 -11.94 29.40 -12.28
CA GLU A 557 -10.64 28.83 -12.69
C GLU A 557 -9.51 29.24 -11.75
N TYR A 558 -9.53 30.48 -11.30
CA TYR A 558 -8.54 31.04 -10.37
C TYR A 558 -9.13 31.06 -8.96
N LEU A 559 -8.74 30.09 -8.13
CA LEU A 559 -9.26 29.94 -6.76
C LEU A 559 -8.32 30.58 -5.73
N VAL A 560 -8.90 31.10 -4.65
CA VAL A 560 -8.13 31.59 -3.48
C VAL A 560 -7.25 30.46 -2.95
N GLY A 561 -6.00 30.78 -2.64
CA GLY A 561 -4.97 29.84 -2.21
C GLY A 561 -4.23 29.12 -3.35
N ASN A 562 -4.64 29.27 -4.61
CA ASN A 562 -3.86 28.75 -5.73
C ASN A 562 -2.66 29.64 -6.04
N ALA A 563 -1.54 29.01 -6.42
CA ALA A 563 -0.36 29.69 -6.91
C ALA A 563 -0.50 30.09 -8.39
N VAL A 564 -0.03 31.29 -8.70
CA VAL A 564 -0.02 31.88 -10.04
C VAL A 564 1.30 32.60 -10.33
N GLU A 565 1.58 32.78 -11.61
CA GLU A 565 2.65 33.60 -12.15
C GLU A 565 2.10 34.59 -13.15
N ILE A 566 2.77 35.74 -13.28
CA ILE A 566 2.44 36.78 -14.24
C ILE A 566 3.66 37.04 -15.12
N GLY A 567 3.43 36.99 -16.43
CA GLY A 567 4.49 37.12 -17.42
C GLY A 567 4.07 37.90 -18.66
N THR A 568 5.07 38.20 -19.49
CA THR A 568 4.86 38.72 -20.85
C THR A 568 4.55 37.60 -21.85
N SER A 569 4.59 36.34 -21.40
CA SER A 569 4.34 35.12 -22.15
C SER A 569 3.65 34.10 -21.23
N LEU A 570 2.90 33.16 -21.81
CA LEU A 570 2.26 32.06 -21.06
C LEU A 570 3.31 31.25 -20.28
N GLY A 571 3.05 31.02 -18.99
CA GLY A 571 4.00 30.35 -18.09
C GLY A 571 5.29 31.13 -17.89
N GLY A 572 5.27 32.45 -18.10
CA GLY A 572 6.35 33.37 -17.78
C GLY A 572 6.16 34.00 -16.40
N ALA A 573 7.27 34.32 -15.73
CA ALA A 573 7.30 34.93 -14.41
C ALA A 573 8.04 36.27 -14.39
N GLN A 574 8.07 36.98 -15.53
CA GLN A 574 8.82 38.22 -15.70
C GLN A 574 8.25 39.38 -14.86
N VAL A 575 6.96 39.32 -14.50
CA VAL A 575 6.27 40.38 -13.77
C VAL A 575 6.07 39.96 -12.31
N ALA A 576 5.54 38.77 -12.08
CA ALA A 576 5.40 38.19 -10.75
C ALA A 576 5.66 36.69 -10.80
N LYS A 577 6.44 36.18 -9.84
CA LYS A 577 6.75 34.76 -9.71
C LYS A 577 6.09 34.21 -8.45
N GLN A 578 5.41 33.06 -8.59
CA GLN A 578 4.85 32.23 -7.53
C GLN A 578 4.14 33.07 -6.45
N ARG A 579 3.00 33.67 -6.83
CA ARG A 579 2.11 34.40 -5.92
C ARG A 579 0.90 33.57 -5.57
N LEU A 580 0.38 33.71 -4.36
CA LEU A 580 -0.90 33.12 -3.95
C LEU A 580 -2.05 34.07 -4.22
N ILE A 581 -3.12 33.55 -4.79
CA ILE A 581 -4.38 34.29 -4.90
C ILE A 581 -4.98 34.46 -3.51
N THR A 582 -5.23 35.70 -3.11
CA THR A 582 -5.81 36.04 -1.81
C THR A 582 -7.29 36.38 -1.89
N ARG A 583 -7.76 36.87 -3.05
CA ARG A 583 -9.15 37.25 -3.29
C ARG A 583 -9.46 37.28 -4.79
N VAL A 584 -10.69 36.92 -5.16
CA VAL A 584 -11.21 37.08 -6.52
C VAL A 584 -12.59 37.73 -6.45
N GLU A 585 -12.80 38.82 -7.18
CA GLU A 585 -14.08 39.56 -7.18
C GLU A 585 -14.41 40.13 -8.56
N ASP A 586 -15.66 40.55 -8.75
CA ASP A 586 -16.06 41.27 -9.95
C ASP A 586 -15.40 42.65 -10.02
N TYR A 587 -14.96 43.01 -11.22
CA TYR A 587 -14.38 44.31 -11.50
C TYR A 587 -15.23 45.05 -12.53
N SER A 588 -15.51 46.32 -12.25
CA SER A 588 -15.99 47.28 -13.24
C SER A 588 -15.48 48.68 -12.90
N ASN A 589 -15.03 49.41 -13.92
CA ASN A 589 -14.73 50.85 -13.81
C ASN A 589 -15.56 51.70 -14.79
N GLY A 590 -16.68 51.16 -15.29
CA GLY A 590 -17.55 51.81 -16.27
C GLY A 590 -17.15 51.61 -17.74
N SER A 591 -15.88 51.31 -18.04
CA SER A 591 -15.41 51.03 -19.42
C SER A 591 -14.85 49.62 -19.61
N VAL A 592 -14.37 49.00 -18.53
CA VAL A 592 -13.86 47.63 -18.50
C VAL A 592 -14.66 46.85 -17.47
N THR A 593 -15.08 45.64 -17.83
CA THR A 593 -15.65 44.65 -16.91
C THR A 593 -14.82 43.37 -16.93
N GLY A 594 -14.65 42.73 -15.77
CA GLY A 594 -13.79 41.55 -15.64
C GLY A 594 -13.82 40.94 -14.25
N LYS A 595 -12.85 40.07 -13.96
CA LYS A 595 -12.53 39.60 -12.61
C LYS A 595 -11.23 40.24 -12.15
N ALA A 596 -11.26 40.84 -10.97
CA ALA A 596 -10.08 41.27 -10.24
C ALA A 596 -9.52 40.08 -9.43
N ILE A 597 -8.30 39.68 -9.73
CA ILE A 597 -7.57 38.63 -9.00
C ILE A 597 -6.49 39.33 -8.18
N TYR A 598 -6.62 39.26 -6.86
CA TYR A 598 -5.64 39.77 -5.91
C TYR A 598 -4.66 38.68 -5.52
N PHE A 599 -3.40 39.06 -5.37
CA PHE A 599 -2.32 38.13 -5.05
C PHE A 599 -1.35 38.70 -4.01
N ASP A 600 -0.61 37.83 -3.34
CA ASP A 600 0.31 38.22 -2.26
C ASP A 600 1.67 38.77 -2.74
N GLY A 601 2.55 39.07 -1.78
CA GLY A 601 3.92 39.53 -1.99
C GLY A 601 4.03 41.01 -2.43
N ASP A 602 5.25 41.41 -2.79
CA ASP A 602 5.53 42.80 -3.18
C ASP A 602 4.68 43.24 -4.38
N PRO A 603 4.13 44.49 -4.35
CA PRO A 603 3.38 45.04 -5.47
C PRO A 603 4.21 45.10 -6.76
N VAL A 604 3.55 44.89 -7.89
CA VAL A 604 4.17 44.87 -9.22
C VAL A 604 3.48 45.84 -10.18
N ASN A 605 4.16 46.15 -11.29
CA ASN A 605 3.55 46.91 -12.37
C ASN A 605 2.89 45.95 -13.34
N ILE A 606 1.57 46.07 -13.50
CA ILE A 606 0.79 45.31 -14.47
C ILE A 606 0.59 46.17 -15.71
N ALA A 607 1.01 45.64 -16.87
CA ALA A 607 0.72 46.24 -18.17
C ALA A 607 -0.43 45.48 -18.86
N VAL A 608 -1.23 46.20 -19.66
CA VAL A 608 -2.24 45.58 -20.53
C VAL A 608 -1.56 44.50 -21.38
N GLY A 609 -2.16 43.31 -21.43
CA GLY A 609 -1.61 42.17 -22.15
C GLY A 609 -0.66 41.26 -21.35
N ASN A 610 -0.26 41.61 -20.13
CA ASN A 610 0.40 40.66 -19.23
C ASN A 610 -0.51 39.45 -18.98
N ILE A 611 0.06 38.25 -18.95
CA ILE A 611 -0.66 36.98 -18.87
C ILE A 611 -0.52 36.45 -17.45
N ILE A 612 -1.65 36.11 -16.82
CA ILE A 612 -1.68 35.29 -15.60
C ILE A 612 -1.82 33.82 -15.97
N SER A 613 -1.09 32.95 -15.27
CA SER A 613 -1.22 31.50 -15.44
C SER A 613 -0.93 30.78 -14.12
N HIS A 614 -1.54 29.62 -13.92
CA HIS A 614 -1.19 28.77 -12.78
C HIS A 614 0.25 28.25 -12.88
N CYS A 615 0.85 28.01 -11.72
CA CYS A 615 2.15 27.36 -11.58
C CYS A 615 2.06 26.18 -10.59
N ALA A 616 3.17 25.49 -10.33
CA ALA A 616 3.23 24.46 -9.30
C ALA A 616 2.79 25.06 -7.96
N ASN A 617 1.81 24.43 -7.30
CA ASN A 617 1.13 25.05 -6.18
C ASN A 617 1.98 25.01 -4.90
N ILE A 618 1.70 25.94 -3.98
CA ILE A 618 2.35 25.98 -2.68
C ILE A 618 2.12 24.66 -1.93
N SER A 619 3.15 24.20 -1.24
CA SER A 619 3.09 22.99 -0.43
C SER A 619 2.36 23.21 0.90
N GLY A 620 1.77 22.15 1.45
CA GLY A 620 1.10 22.18 2.75
C GLY A 620 -0.42 22.30 2.70
N THR A 621 -1.00 22.35 1.50
CA THR A 621 -2.47 22.45 1.34
C THR A 621 -3.22 21.22 1.84
N THR A 622 -2.53 20.10 2.08
CA THR A 622 -3.09 18.85 2.64
C THR A 622 -2.76 18.61 4.10
N ASP A 623 -2.14 19.55 4.81
CA ASP A 623 -1.70 19.34 6.20
C ASP A 623 -2.82 18.90 7.14
N GLY A 624 -4.03 19.44 6.95
CA GLY A 624 -5.23 19.07 7.71
C GLY A 624 -5.68 17.61 7.54
N LEU A 625 -5.19 16.89 6.53
CA LEU A 625 -5.51 15.47 6.34
C LEU A 625 -4.71 14.55 7.28
N GLY A 626 -3.59 15.01 7.85
CA GLY A 626 -2.69 14.18 8.64
C GLY A 626 -1.97 13.16 7.75
N MET A 627 -2.07 11.87 8.07
CA MET A 627 -1.55 10.77 7.23
C MET A 627 -2.61 10.12 6.34
N ARG A 628 -3.82 10.68 6.28
CA ARG A 628 -4.91 10.07 5.50
C ARG A 628 -4.80 10.44 4.03
N ASP A 629 -4.68 9.43 3.17
CA ASP A 629 -4.69 9.61 1.72
C ASP A 629 -5.97 10.32 1.25
N GLY A 630 -5.85 11.14 0.22
CA GLY A 630 -6.97 11.82 -0.44
C GLY A 630 -6.73 13.31 -0.67
N CYS A 631 -7.78 14.12 -0.61
CA CYS A 631 -7.71 15.56 -0.85
C CYS A 631 -8.78 16.32 -0.06
N LEU A 632 -8.64 17.64 0.04
CA LEU A 632 -9.67 18.50 0.63
C LEU A 632 -10.90 18.64 -0.26
N VAL A 633 -10.71 18.71 -1.58
CA VAL A 633 -11.79 18.79 -2.58
C VAL A 633 -11.35 18.01 -3.83
N ASN A 634 -12.23 17.19 -4.40
CA ASN A 634 -11.90 16.33 -5.54
C ASN A 634 -12.30 16.97 -6.90
N ASP A 635 -11.82 18.18 -7.15
CA ASP A 635 -12.17 19.00 -8.33
C ASP A 635 -11.05 19.11 -9.37
N GLY A 636 -9.87 18.54 -9.10
CA GLY A 636 -8.70 18.67 -9.96
C GLY A 636 -7.89 19.97 -9.72
N LYS A 637 -8.26 20.75 -8.71
CA LYS A 637 -7.71 22.06 -8.34
C LYS A 637 -7.26 22.11 -6.88
N HIS A 638 -7.02 20.96 -6.28
CA HIS A 638 -6.51 20.79 -4.92
C HIS A 638 -5.51 19.63 -4.88
N ALA A 639 -4.54 19.69 -3.98
CA ALA A 639 -3.48 18.69 -3.92
C ALA A 639 -4.02 17.31 -3.50
N MET A 640 -3.30 16.28 -3.93
CA MET A 640 -3.49 14.91 -3.48
C MET A 640 -2.42 14.58 -2.45
N LEU A 641 -2.82 14.12 -1.27
CA LEU A 641 -1.93 13.44 -0.34
C LEU A 641 -2.04 11.94 -0.60
N LEU A 642 -0.92 11.26 -0.82
CA LEU A 642 -0.88 9.83 -1.07
C LEU A 642 0.33 9.23 -0.33
N LEU A 643 0.07 8.28 0.57
CA LEU A 643 1.04 7.63 1.44
C LEU A 643 2.02 8.61 2.11
N GLY A 644 1.52 9.78 2.50
CA GLY A 644 2.33 10.83 3.14
C GLY A 644 3.18 11.69 2.20
N HIS A 645 2.99 11.62 0.87
CA HIS A 645 3.55 12.58 -0.08
C HIS A 645 2.44 13.43 -0.73
N GLU A 646 2.63 14.74 -0.75
CA GLU A 646 1.71 15.72 -1.35
C GLU A 646 2.10 15.99 -2.81
N HIS A 647 1.20 15.67 -3.73
CA HIS A 647 1.34 15.96 -5.14
C HIS A 647 0.68 17.31 -5.48
N ASN A 648 1.49 18.28 -5.92
CA ASN A 648 1.07 19.66 -6.15
C ASN A 648 1.08 20.13 -7.62
N GLY A 649 1.09 19.19 -8.57
CA GLY A 649 1.06 19.50 -10.00
C GLY A 649 2.41 19.92 -10.58
N GLN A 650 3.52 19.33 -10.09
CA GLN A 650 4.86 19.52 -10.62
C GLN A 650 5.48 18.18 -11.07
N TYR A 651 6.16 18.18 -12.21
CA TYR A 651 7.05 17.08 -12.60
C TYR A 651 8.25 17.04 -11.67
N ALA A 652 8.64 15.84 -11.23
CA ALA A 652 9.88 15.61 -10.51
C ALA A 652 10.85 14.78 -11.34
N PHE A 653 12.11 15.19 -11.41
CA PHE A 653 13.17 14.37 -12.04
C PHE A 653 13.35 13.04 -11.31
N VAL A 654 13.55 11.98 -12.10
CA VAL A 654 14.08 10.69 -11.63
C VAL A 654 15.59 10.69 -11.93
N ASP A 655 16.42 10.88 -10.91
CA ASP A 655 17.82 11.28 -11.12
C ASP A 655 18.71 10.19 -11.72
N ASN A 656 18.42 8.94 -11.38
CA ASN A 656 19.25 7.78 -11.69
C ASN A 656 18.89 7.08 -13.01
N VAL A 657 17.91 7.59 -13.78
CA VAL A 657 17.48 7.00 -15.05
C VAL A 657 17.90 7.88 -16.23
N ASN A 658 18.56 7.27 -17.20
CA ASN A 658 18.86 7.86 -18.50
C ASN A 658 18.15 7.07 -19.58
N ARG A 659 17.67 7.77 -20.60
CA ARG A 659 17.08 7.17 -21.79
C ARG A 659 17.93 7.50 -23.01
N TYR A 660 18.27 6.50 -23.80
CA TYR A 660 18.79 6.70 -25.14
C TYR A 660 17.95 5.90 -26.12
N GLN A 661 17.26 6.59 -27.03
CA GLN A 661 16.29 5.98 -27.95
C GLN A 661 15.25 5.12 -27.20
N GLY A 662 15.19 3.82 -27.48
CA GLY A 662 14.26 2.88 -26.87
C GLY A 662 14.80 2.18 -25.62
N THR A 663 16.00 2.53 -25.15
CA THR A 663 16.65 1.86 -24.02
C THR A 663 16.71 2.77 -22.81
N LEU A 664 16.35 2.22 -21.65
CA LEU A 664 16.53 2.86 -20.34
C LEU A 664 17.76 2.28 -19.65
N TYR A 665 18.52 3.15 -18.99
CA TYR A 665 19.69 2.81 -18.19
C TYR A 665 19.48 3.32 -16.77
N VAL A 666 19.60 2.44 -15.80
CA VAL A 666 19.34 2.73 -14.38
C VAL A 666 20.63 2.59 -13.58
N CYS A 667 20.90 3.56 -12.70
CA CYS A 667 21.95 3.47 -11.71
C CYS A 667 21.36 3.21 -10.32
N TYR A 668 21.81 2.15 -9.64
CA TYR A 668 21.33 1.82 -8.29
C TYR A 668 22.20 2.41 -7.18
N ASP A 669 23.30 3.08 -7.54
CA ASP A 669 24.14 3.84 -6.61
C ASP A 669 23.82 5.34 -6.71
N ASN A 670 23.07 5.85 -5.74
CA ASN A 670 22.68 7.27 -5.65
C ASN A 670 23.87 8.24 -5.59
N THR A 671 25.06 7.78 -5.23
CA THR A 671 26.27 8.61 -5.20
C THR A 671 26.91 8.76 -6.59
N ALA A 672 26.64 7.82 -7.49
CA ALA A 672 27.24 7.70 -8.81
C ALA A 672 26.35 8.19 -9.98
N THR A 673 25.22 8.83 -9.69
CA THR A 673 24.29 9.31 -10.74
C THR A 673 24.93 10.38 -11.66
N LYS A 674 24.72 10.20 -12.96
CA LYS A 674 25.30 11.00 -14.05
C LYS A 674 24.31 11.21 -15.20
N ASP A 675 24.54 12.25 -15.96
CA ASP A 675 23.75 12.58 -17.15
C ASP A 675 24.35 11.95 -18.40
N ASN A 676 23.48 11.53 -19.32
CA ASN A 676 23.85 11.09 -20.67
C ASN A 676 24.84 9.92 -20.70
N VAL A 677 24.69 8.98 -19.76
CA VAL A 677 25.47 7.75 -19.69
C VAL A 677 24.58 6.52 -19.77
N GLY A 678 25.10 5.47 -20.40
CA GLY A 678 24.49 4.14 -20.48
C GLY A 678 25.35 3.08 -19.79
N ASP A 679 25.16 1.83 -20.17
CA ASP A 679 25.81 0.63 -19.60
C ASP A 679 27.32 0.49 -19.88
N THR A 680 27.91 1.41 -20.66
CA THR A 680 29.36 1.58 -20.73
C THR A 680 29.97 2.10 -19.43
N ASP A 681 29.18 2.76 -18.58
CA ASP A 681 29.53 3.04 -17.18
C ASP A 681 29.11 1.83 -16.32
N PRO A 682 30.00 1.23 -15.51
CA PRO A 682 29.70 0.02 -14.75
C PRO A 682 28.55 0.17 -13.74
N ASN A 683 28.24 1.40 -13.33
CA ASN A 683 27.15 1.71 -12.39
C ASN A 683 25.77 1.71 -13.04
N TYR A 684 25.70 1.76 -14.38
CA TYR A 684 24.45 1.81 -15.13
C TYR A 684 24.13 0.44 -15.74
N LYS A 685 22.86 0.03 -15.61
CA LYS A 685 22.33 -1.22 -16.18
C LYS A 685 21.25 -0.90 -17.20
N ALA A 686 21.37 -1.48 -18.40
CA ALA A 686 20.33 -1.39 -19.42
C ALA A 686 19.16 -2.29 -19.02
N LEU A 687 17.93 -1.79 -19.11
CA LEU A 687 16.73 -2.60 -18.92
C LEU A 687 16.44 -3.44 -20.17
N SER A 688 15.94 -4.66 -19.96
CA SER A 688 15.76 -5.65 -21.04
C SER A 688 14.58 -5.37 -21.97
N PHE A 689 13.64 -4.50 -21.60
CA PHE A 689 12.46 -4.17 -22.39
C PHE A 689 12.61 -2.83 -23.15
N ALA A 690 11.89 -2.72 -24.28
CA ALA A 690 11.91 -1.52 -25.11
C ALA A 690 10.97 -0.44 -24.56
N PHE A 691 11.52 0.75 -24.32
CA PHE A 691 10.75 1.92 -23.92
C PHE A 691 10.22 2.69 -25.15
N PRO A 692 8.94 3.10 -25.18
CA PRO A 692 8.37 3.77 -26.34
C PRO A 692 9.08 5.08 -26.71
N THR A 693 9.34 5.25 -28.00
CA THR A 693 9.90 6.47 -28.60
C THR A 693 8.83 7.41 -29.17
N THR A 694 7.56 7.13 -28.88
CA THR A 694 6.41 7.96 -29.23
C THR A 694 5.55 8.24 -28.01
N SER A 695 4.78 9.33 -28.07
CA SER A 695 3.87 9.70 -26.99
C SER A 695 2.56 8.91 -27.06
N GLY A 696 1.97 8.59 -25.91
CA GLY A 696 0.69 7.90 -25.85
C GLY A 696 0.27 7.51 -24.43
N TRP A 697 -0.97 7.03 -24.31
CA TRP A 697 -1.46 6.42 -23.08
C TRP A 697 -0.77 5.09 -22.82
N GLN A 698 -0.27 4.90 -21.60
CA GLN A 698 0.48 3.70 -21.22
C GLN A 698 -0.48 2.52 -21.03
N LEU A 699 -0.20 1.41 -21.70
CA LEU A 699 -1.02 0.19 -21.67
C LEU A 699 -0.41 -0.88 -20.74
N LEU A 700 0.91 -1.06 -20.80
CA LEU A 700 1.60 -2.10 -20.08
C LEU A 700 3.01 -1.64 -19.68
N GLU A 701 3.33 -1.85 -18.41
CA GLU A 701 4.66 -1.69 -17.84
C GLU A 701 5.57 -2.84 -18.27
N GLY A 702 6.83 -2.53 -18.56
CA GLY A 702 7.88 -3.51 -18.86
C GLY A 702 8.21 -4.37 -17.66
N PHE A 703 8.71 -5.57 -17.92
CA PHE A 703 9.14 -6.51 -16.90
C PHE A 703 10.55 -6.99 -17.20
N ASP A 704 11.47 -6.68 -16.29
CA ASP A 704 12.83 -7.15 -16.30
C ASP A 704 13.04 -8.07 -15.08
N PRO A 705 13.24 -9.39 -15.25
CA PRO A 705 13.44 -10.31 -14.13
C PRO A 705 14.64 -9.98 -13.24
N GLU A 706 15.68 -9.34 -13.77
CA GLU A 706 16.86 -8.93 -12.99
C GLU A 706 16.63 -7.59 -12.26
N HIS A 707 15.67 -6.81 -12.74
CA HIS A 707 15.31 -5.49 -12.23
C HIS A 707 13.79 -5.35 -12.02
N PRO A 708 13.15 -6.22 -11.22
CA PRO A 708 11.69 -6.37 -11.18
C PRO A 708 10.96 -5.12 -10.67
N LEU A 709 11.64 -4.23 -9.95
CA LEU A 709 11.11 -2.94 -9.50
C LEU A 709 10.86 -1.95 -10.63
N GLU A 710 11.62 -2.02 -11.72
CA GLU A 710 11.56 -1.02 -12.79
C GLU A 710 10.34 -1.27 -13.68
N MET A 711 9.30 -0.45 -13.50
CA MET A 711 7.98 -0.60 -14.12
C MET A 711 7.68 0.46 -15.19
N TRP A 712 8.69 0.85 -15.95
CA TRP A 712 8.51 1.83 -17.02
C TRP A 712 7.62 1.29 -18.15
N CYS A 713 6.94 2.19 -18.87
CA CYS A 713 6.10 1.81 -19.99
C CYS A 713 6.86 0.97 -21.04
N GLU A 714 6.28 -0.14 -21.47
CA GLU A 714 6.75 -0.95 -22.60
C GLU A 714 5.79 -0.82 -23.79
N LYS A 715 4.47 -0.80 -23.53
CA LYS A 715 3.44 -0.73 -24.58
C LYS A 715 2.50 0.44 -24.36
N LEU A 716 2.18 1.11 -25.47
CA LEU A 716 1.17 2.16 -25.54
C LEU A 716 -0.19 1.60 -25.97
N GLY A 717 -1.23 2.43 -25.84
CA GLY A 717 -2.62 2.09 -26.22
C GLY A 717 -3.58 2.01 -25.04
N GLY A 718 -3.22 2.56 -23.87
CA GLY A 718 -4.07 2.67 -22.70
C GLY A 718 -5.13 3.77 -22.81
N SER A 719 -5.68 4.16 -21.67
CA SER A 719 -6.66 5.25 -21.52
C SER A 719 -6.50 5.88 -20.14
N SER A 720 -7.15 7.02 -19.91
CA SER A 720 -7.31 7.60 -18.57
C SER A 720 -8.22 6.80 -17.66
N ILE A 721 -9.07 5.92 -18.22
CA ILE A 721 -10.06 5.13 -17.46
C ILE A 721 -10.14 3.72 -18.05
N GLY A 722 -10.11 2.72 -17.17
CA GLY A 722 -10.46 1.31 -17.45
C GLY A 722 -9.39 0.52 -18.20
N LYS A 723 -8.32 1.15 -18.69
CA LYS A 723 -7.32 0.52 -19.56
C LYS A 723 -5.90 1.02 -19.26
N GLY A 724 -4.98 0.08 -19.01
CA GLY A 724 -3.57 0.36 -18.77
C GLY A 724 -3.29 0.82 -17.35
N ASN A 725 -2.64 1.96 -17.16
CA ASN A 725 -2.34 2.51 -15.82
C ASN A 725 -2.94 3.89 -15.55
N GLY A 726 -3.77 4.40 -16.47
CA GLY A 726 -4.47 5.67 -16.29
C GLY A 726 -3.64 6.91 -16.62
N ALA A 727 -2.38 6.79 -17.05
CA ALA A 727 -1.51 7.94 -17.30
C ALA A 727 -0.85 7.96 -18.68
N TYR A 728 -0.38 9.15 -19.05
CA TYR A 728 0.24 9.42 -20.34
C TYR A 728 1.77 9.32 -20.27
N LEU A 729 2.39 8.88 -21.36
CA LEU A 729 3.83 8.98 -21.61
C LEU A 729 4.07 10.04 -22.69
N TRP A 730 4.83 11.08 -22.35
CA TRP A 730 5.36 12.05 -23.30
C TRP A 730 6.76 11.61 -23.75
N SER A 731 6.88 11.08 -24.96
CA SER A 731 8.14 10.60 -25.54
C SER A 731 8.29 11.00 -27.01
N ASN A 732 9.53 10.99 -27.49
CA ASN A 732 9.91 11.31 -28.86
C ASN A 732 11.05 10.42 -29.36
N ASN A 733 11.20 10.38 -30.69
CA ASN A 733 12.11 9.49 -31.41
C ASN A 733 13.42 10.18 -31.83
N ASN A 734 13.82 11.26 -31.16
CA ASN A 734 15.12 11.85 -31.49
C ASN A 734 16.22 10.93 -30.94
N ALA A 735 17.27 10.73 -31.73
CA ALA A 735 18.48 10.01 -31.33
C ALA A 735 19.32 10.86 -30.36
N ALA A 736 18.78 11.13 -29.18
CA ALA A 736 19.38 11.95 -28.15
C ALA A 736 19.22 11.30 -26.76
N TRP A 737 20.04 11.75 -25.82
CA TRP A 737 19.88 11.41 -24.42
C TRP A 737 18.74 12.21 -23.79
N TYR A 738 17.86 11.48 -23.11
CA TYR A 738 16.70 12.00 -22.42
C TYR A 738 16.73 11.57 -20.96
N VAL A 739 16.04 12.35 -20.12
CA VAL A 739 15.83 12.05 -18.71
C VAL A 739 14.34 11.89 -18.46
N LEU A 740 13.97 11.21 -17.38
CA LEU A 740 12.58 10.98 -17.02
C LEU A 740 12.16 11.95 -15.92
N CYS A 741 10.96 12.50 -16.06
CA CYS A 741 10.23 13.16 -14.99
C CYS A 741 8.86 12.49 -14.78
N VAL A 742 8.34 12.48 -13.55
CA VAL A 742 7.11 11.75 -13.18
C VAL A 742 6.04 12.64 -12.53
N PHE A 743 4.84 12.09 -12.31
CA PHE A 743 3.62 12.67 -11.68
C PHE A 743 2.70 13.51 -12.56
N GLY A 744 3.24 14.22 -13.56
CA GLY A 744 2.45 15.18 -14.34
C GLY A 744 2.42 16.57 -13.72
N ILE A 745 1.80 17.52 -14.43
CA ILE A 745 1.82 18.95 -14.08
C ILE A 745 0.43 19.56 -14.01
N ALA A 746 0.35 20.75 -13.41
CA ALA A 746 -0.87 21.48 -13.04
C ALA A 746 -2.01 21.53 -14.08
N TYR A 747 -1.71 21.41 -15.38
CA TYR A 747 -2.69 21.52 -16.47
C TYR A 747 -2.80 20.26 -17.35
N ASN A 748 -2.17 19.16 -16.98
CA ASN A 748 -2.17 17.92 -17.79
C ASN A 748 -3.55 17.24 -17.88
N GLY A 749 -4.46 17.57 -16.96
CA GLY A 749 -5.75 16.91 -16.77
C GLY A 749 -5.58 15.41 -16.56
N ALA A 750 -6.38 14.63 -17.29
CA ALA A 750 -6.40 13.18 -17.19
C ALA A 750 -5.07 12.51 -17.56
N ASN A 751 -4.14 13.21 -18.22
CA ASN A 751 -2.83 12.65 -18.61
C ASN A 751 -1.89 12.45 -17.42
N ALA A 752 -2.15 13.10 -16.28
CA ALA A 752 -1.31 13.10 -15.09
C ALA A 752 -1.56 11.90 -14.17
N GLY A 753 -1.02 11.95 -12.95
CA GLY A 753 -1.12 10.90 -11.95
C GLY A 753 0.22 10.23 -11.70
N LEU A 754 0.26 9.34 -10.72
CA LEU A 754 1.50 8.71 -10.27
C LEU A 754 2.36 8.15 -11.42
N PRO A 755 1.83 7.32 -12.36
CA PRO A 755 2.63 6.74 -13.43
C PRO A 755 2.84 7.67 -14.64
N CYS A 756 2.40 8.93 -14.63
CA CYS A 756 2.64 9.86 -15.73
C CYS A 756 4.14 10.09 -15.93
N VAL A 757 4.63 9.98 -17.17
CA VAL A 757 6.06 10.14 -17.49
C VAL A 757 6.26 11.19 -18.57
N TYR A 758 7.24 12.06 -18.35
CA TYR A 758 7.80 12.96 -19.35
C TYR A 758 9.24 12.57 -19.67
N ALA A 759 9.48 12.11 -20.90
CA ALA A 759 10.76 11.64 -21.42
C ALA A 759 11.13 12.37 -22.73
N ASN A 760 10.83 13.68 -22.78
CA ASN A 760 10.91 14.51 -23.98
C ASN A 760 12.02 15.58 -23.96
N SER A 761 12.73 15.75 -22.83
CA SER A 761 13.82 16.73 -22.70
C SER A 761 15.10 16.11 -22.16
N GLY A 762 16.25 16.57 -22.65
CA GLY A 762 17.56 16.18 -22.10
C GLY A 762 17.77 16.73 -20.69
N SER A 763 18.89 16.38 -20.05
CA SER A 763 19.13 16.72 -18.64
C SER A 763 19.22 18.23 -18.34
N GLY A 764 19.49 19.05 -19.35
CA GLY A 764 19.50 20.51 -19.27
C GLY A 764 18.12 21.18 -19.32
N GLY A 765 17.04 20.41 -19.50
CA GLY A 765 15.68 20.95 -19.52
C GLY A 765 15.33 21.66 -18.20
N ALA A 766 14.85 22.90 -18.29
CA ALA A 766 14.51 23.73 -17.14
C ALA A 766 13.21 24.50 -17.43
N TYR A 767 12.08 23.88 -17.09
CA TYR A 767 10.75 24.44 -17.32
C TYR A 767 10.10 24.86 -16.00
N TRP A 768 9.10 25.74 -16.08
CA TRP A 768 8.37 26.22 -14.90
C TRP A 768 7.71 25.10 -14.09
N SER A 769 7.41 23.98 -14.76
CA SER A 769 6.68 22.87 -14.20
C SER A 769 7.56 21.68 -13.80
N ILE A 770 8.90 21.81 -13.89
CA ILE A 770 9.85 20.76 -13.52
C ILE A 770 10.67 21.19 -12.29
N GLY A 771 10.75 20.28 -11.31
CA GLY A 771 11.52 20.40 -10.08
C GLY A 771 12.03 19.03 -9.61
N GLY A 772 12.03 18.82 -8.29
CA GLY A 772 12.49 17.57 -7.71
C GLY A 772 11.75 17.22 -6.43
N VAL A 773 12.02 16.02 -5.92
CA VAL A 773 11.63 15.64 -4.57
C VAL A 773 12.87 15.15 -3.82
N LEU A 774 13.03 15.63 -2.60
CA LEU A 774 14.16 15.33 -1.74
C LEU A 774 14.04 13.90 -1.21
N LEU A 775 15.05 13.08 -1.45
CA LEU A 775 15.15 11.71 -0.97
C LEU A 775 16.23 11.63 0.10
N LYS A 776 16.00 10.86 1.17
CA LYS A 776 17.03 10.49 2.14
C LYS A 776 17.11 8.97 2.23
N LYS A 777 18.31 8.43 2.09
CA LYS A 777 18.63 7.01 2.28
C LYS A 777 19.46 6.86 3.55
N ARG A 778 19.22 5.80 4.32
CA ARG A 778 20.12 5.42 5.42
C ARG A 778 21.41 4.90 4.78
N GLN A 779 22.56 5.38 5.24
CA GLN A 779 23.86 4.82 4.89
C GLN A 779 24.16 3.60 5.74
#